data_AF-A0A6P0RW75-F1
#
_entry.id   AF-A0A6P0RW75-F1
#
_cell.length_a   1.000
_cell.length_b   1.000
_cell.length_c   1.000
_cell.angle_alpha   90.00
_cell.angle_beta   90.00
_cell.angle_gamma   90.00
#
_symmetry.space_group_name_H-M   'P 1'
#
loop_
_entity.id
_entity.type
_entity.pdbx_description
1 polymer ?
#
loop_
_entity_poly.entity_id
_entity_poly.type
_entity_poly.pdbx_seq_one_letter_code
_entity_poly.pdbx_strand_id
1 'polypeptide(L)'
;MLTLKSSLKRLALRVFAFLSLLLVGAIPLKADEISLELFQRSNAQTVTAGVKNNASSPTHIFAIEMRLGGQSTSNQVAKDLASGQYTEASFPIQTPPNPGTYALTTTVVYRNNGQRASLSHTAYLTYGNPKQLRESATLRVPSIRGEGILSIKDASPEKWKWILPHELQIVEERVGDGLKQTKVRSNLHGVTTHYPIVAVREEVVNGVHGTAIVRSRLTVDSTSRSGDLFSGRLPSWLLLAGLFAGGGAATWLILVGTQSSQILPTALGKTGARLFWASALYLLLRHGDNIFLAIATYFSSWEWLELNFRLGFPRINLQNWNPLQSFFELFGSSFRHSGQYGYFFRYVADPYWIFCSIGCFAYSYWCDREKGLAEDKYCAVFRAAFLRFWVKPDAEPKLSKAERKAQRKVKGSPPKALMKPAQLGALVLCVKLFYLPYLTTWVINNIFHQRNLTDRLNLNWDDLHSTALTLNTYLLAFFLLVDTAIFAFGYCFEHKKLKNQIRSVEPTILGWLVTLWCYPPFNTFSFSFFDLKLLPESWPRLHQWYPDSWNIIPLVIVTLCWGVFMWASIALGFKASNLTNRGIVSHGPYKYCRHPAYTIKVISWMIEGLLLGKYFGGLLFGFALIYFLRAWTEERHLSRDPEYIEYKKKVPHRFIPGVF
;
A
#
# COMPACT_ATOMS: atom_id res chain seq x y z
N MET A 1 -1.23 41.12 -28.48
CA MET A 1 -0.54 39.81 -28.38
C MET A 1 0.15 39.55 -27.02
N LEU A 2 0.59 40.58 -26.28
CA LEU A 2 1.18 40.45 -24.92
C LEU A 2 0.14 40.24 -23.79
N THR A 3 -1.08 40.75 -23.96
CA THR A 3 -2.19 40.62 -23.00
C THR A 3 -2.84 39.23 -22.99
N LEU A 4 -2.99 38.60 -24.17
CA LEU A 4 -3.49 37.22 -24.30
C LEU A 4 -2.58 36.18 -23.61
N LYS A 5 -1.25 36.44 -23.57
CA LYS A 5 -0.28 35.59 -22.88
C LYS A 5 -0.38 35.69 -21.36
N SER A 6 -0.95 36.76 -20.79
CA SER A 6 -1.08 36.91 -19.32
C SER A 6 -2.39 36.33 -18.78
N SER A 7 -3.46 36.33 -19.59
CA SER A 7 -4.74 35.69 -19.27
C SER A 7 -4.62 34.17 -19.33
N LEU A 8 -3.97 33.61 -20.38
CA LEU A 8 -3.67 32.18 -20.48
C LEU A 8 -2.77 31.67 -19.35
N LYS A 9 -1.81 32.47 -18.88
CA LYS A 9 -0.98 32.16 -17.70
C LYS A 9 -1.79 32.02 -16.41
N ARG A 10 -2.74 32.93 -16.18
CA ARG A 10 -3.61 32.90 -14.99
C ARG A 10 -4.65 31.78 -15.09
N LEU A 11 -5.17 31.51 -16.28
CA LEU A 11 -6.10 30.41 -16.54
C LEU A 11 -5.42 29.06 -16.30
N ALA A 12 -4.22 28.83 -16.83
CA ALA A 12 -3.47 27.58 -16.63
C ALA A 12 -3.10 27.35 -15.16
N LEU A 13 -2.71 28.39 -14.42
CA LEU A 13 -2.40 28.28 -12.99
C LEU A 13 -3.66 28.01 -12.14
N ARG A 14 -4.79 28.62 -12.50
CA ARG A 14 -6.10 28.39 -11.85
C ARG A 14 -6.66 27.01 -12.19
N VAL A 15 -6.53 26.54 -13.43
CA VAL A 15 -6.92 25.19 -13.85
C VAL A 15 -6.03 24.15 -13.16
N PHE A 16 -4.73 24.40 -13.04
CA PHE A 16 -3.81 23.53 -12.30
C PHE A 16 -4.12 23.48 -10.81
N ALA A 17 -4.37 24.63 -10.16
CA ALA A 17 -4.77 24.69 -8.76
C ALA A 17 -6.14 24.02 -8.53
N PHE A 18 -7.09 24.22 -9.44
CA PHE A 18 -8.42 23.62 -9.40
C PHE A 18 -8.40 22.11 -9.62
N LEU A 19 -7.59 21.61 -10.57
CA LEU A 19 -7.36 20.17 -10.77
C LEU A 19 -6.61 19.54 -9.59
N SER A 20 -5.69 20.28 -8.96
CA SER A 20 -4.99 19.83 -7.75
C SER A 20 -5.94 19.75 -6.55
N LEU A 21 -6.87 20.71 -6.41
CA LEU A 21 -7.94 20.71 -5.41
C LEU A 21 -8.99 19.60 -5.65
N LEU A 22 -9.36 19.34 -6.91
CA LEU A 22 -10.24 18.22 -7.28
C LEU A 22 -9.60 16.86 -7.01
N LEU A 23 -8.29 16.71 -7.20
CA LEU A 23 -7.55 15.50 -6.85
C LEU A 23 -7.45 15.25 -5.34
N VAL A 24 -7.49 16.32 -4.52
CA VAL A 24 -7.59 16.22 -3.05
C VAL A 24 -9.03 15.98 -2.60
N GLY A 25 -10.03 16.48 -3.34
CA GLY A 25 -11.46 16.32 -3.04
C GLY A 25 -12.11 15.03 -3.56
N ALA A 26 -11.52 14.35 -4.55
CA ALA A 26 -12.05 13.12 -5.17
C ALA A 26 -11.35 11.85 -4.69
N ILE A 27 -10.73 11.90 -3.51
CA ILE A 27 -10.34 10.68 -2.82
C ILE A 27 -11.62 9.96 -2.38
N PRO A 28 -11.85 8.70 -2.77
CA PRO A 28 -12.93 7.92 -2.20
C PRO A 28 -12.77 7.88 -0.67
N LEU A 29 -13.80 8.37 0.00
CA LEU A 29 -13.99 8.18 1.43
C LEU A 29 -13.78 6.70 1.73
N LYS A 30 -12.88 6.43 2.68
CA LYS A 30 -12.54 5.11 3.22
C LYS A 30 -13.79 4.24 3.29
N ALA A 31 -13.71 3.01 2.78
CA ALA A 31 -14.75 2.03 3.03
C ALA A 31 -14.80 1.81 4.55
N ASP A 32 -15.91 2.21 5.18
CA ASP A 32 -16.07 2.11 6.63
C ASP A 32 -16.08 0.64 7.05
N GLU A 33 -15.33 0.34 8.11
CA GLU A 33 -15.31 -0.99 8.73
C GLU A 33 -16.57 -1.16 9.58
N ILE A 34 -17.51 -1.99 9.11
CA ILE A 34 -18.73 -2.30 9.83
C ILE A 34 -18.49 -3.50 10.76
N SER A 35 -18.68 -3.29 12.06
CA SER A 35 -18.66 -4.31 13.10
C SER A 35 -20.00 -4.34 13.81
N LEU A 36 -20.75 -5.43 13.66
CA LEU A 36 -22.05 -5.64 14.29
C LEU A 36 -21.97 -6.83 15.26
N GLU A 37 -22.57 -6.68 16.43
CA GLU A 37 -22.68 -7.74 17.44
C GLU A 37 -24.14 -8.16 17.56
N LEU A 38 -24.42 -9.45 17.34
CA LEU A 38 -25.74 -10.02 17.51
C LEU A 38 -25.86 -10.64 18.90
N PHE A 39 -27.00 -10.43 19.54
CA PHE A 39 -27.36 -11.09 20.79
C PHE A 39 -28.78 -11.63 20.71
N GLN A 40 -29.04 -12.68 21.49
CA GLN A 40 -30.32 -13.38 21.50
C GLN A 40 -30.66 -13.82 22.92
N ARG A 41 -31.92 -13.71 23.29
CA ARG A 41 -32.48 -14.14 24.58
C ARG A 41 -33.82 -14.82 24.33
N SER A 42 -34.16 -15.83 25.13
CA SER A 42 -35.46 -16.51 25.06
C SER A 42 -36.13 -16.51 26.43
N ASN A 43 -37.43 -16.26 26.46
CA ASN A 43 -38.28 -16.39 27.63
C ASN A 43 -39.54 -17.18 27.23
N ALA A 44 -39.71 -18.41 27.72
CA ALA A 44 -40.86 -19.31 27.56
C ALA A 44 -41.62 -19.28 26.21
N GLN A 45 -42.34 -18.20 25.92
CA GLN A 45 -43.18 -18.00 24.73
C GLN A 45 -42.60 -17.02 23.70
N THR A 46 -41.51 -16.32 23.99
CA THR A 46 -40.90 -15.32 23.11
C THR A 46 -39.39 -15.46 23.02
N VAL A 47 -38.83 -15.13 21.86
CA VAL A 47 -37.40 -14.95 21.66
C VAL A 47 -37.15 -13.50 21.24
N THR A 48 -36.26 -12.82 21.95
CA THR A 48 -35.80 -11.48 21.63
C THR A 48 -34.43 -11.58 20.98
N ALA A 49 -34.31 -11.02 19.79
CA ALA A 49 -33.07 -10.93 19.03
C ALA A 49 -32.71 -9.46 18.81
N GLY A 50 -31.43 -9.11 18.99
CA GLY A 50 -30.97 -7.75 18.81
C GLY A 50 -29.60 -7.65 18.17
N VAL A 51 -29.31 -6.46 17.68
CA VAL A 51 -28.04 -6.09 17.06
C VAL A 51 -27.52 -4.80 17.68
N LYS A 52 -26.24 -4.80 18.02
CA LYS A 52 -25.49 -3.63 18.46
C LYS A 52 -24.49 -3.23 17.39
N ASN A 53 -24.44 -1.94 17.07
CA ASN A 53 -23.42 -1.40 16.18
C ASN A 53 -22.14 -1.08 16.97
N ASN A 54 -21.07 -1.83 16.75
CA ASN A 54 -19.75 -1.58 17.32
C ASN A 54 -18.81 -0.85 16.32
N ALA A 55 -19.29 -0.52 15.12
CA ALA A 55 -18.57 0.26 14.13
C ALA A 55 -18.50 1.74 14.54
N SER A 56 -17.44 2.43 14.09
CA SER A 56 -17.36 3.89 14.24
C SER A 56 -18.35 4.66 13.35
N SER A 57 -18.89 4.00 12.32
CA SER A 57 -19.85 4.58 11.37
C SER A 57 -21.28 4.15 11.69
N PRO A 58 -22.29 5.01 11.46
CA PRO A 58 -23.68 4.62 11.57
C PRO A 58 -24.03 3.57 10.50
N THR A 59 -24.85 2.58 10.88
CA THR A 59 -25.28 1.50 9.98
C THR A 59 -26.80 1.39 9.97
N HIS A 60 -27.38 1.37 8.77
CA HIS A 60 -28.81 1.18 8.61
C HIS A 60 -29.19 -0.30 8.75
N ILE A 61 -30.07 -0.62 9.70
CA ILE A 61 -30.64 -1.96 9.89
C ILE A 61 -32.03 -2.00 9.25
N PHE A 62 -32.20 -2.87 8.26
CA PHE A 62 -33.49 -3.04 7.58
C PHE A 62 -34.42 -3.93 8.39
N ALA A 63 -33.95 -5.11 8.78
CA ALA A 63 -34.77 -6.12 9.43
C ALA A 63 -33.96 -7.03 10.35
N ILE A 64 -34.66 -7.60 11.33
CA ILE A 64 -34.21 -8.74 12.11
C ILE A 64 -35.14 -9.90 11.75
N GLU A 65 -34.57 -11.04 11.39
CA GLU A 65 -35.28 -12.23 10.97
C GLU A 65 -34.93 -13.39 11.91
N MET A 66 -35.92 -14.25 12.14
CA MET A 66 -35.79 -15.42 12.98
C MET A 66 -36.32 -16.64 12.24
N ARG A 67 -35.58 -17.74 12.33
CA ARG A 67 -35.96 -19.02 11.76
C ARG A 67 -35.87 -20.12 12.81
N LEU A 68 -36.97 -20.86 12.97
CA LEU A 68 -37.11 -21.98 13.91
C LEU A 68 -37.95 -23.08 13.25
N GLY A 69 -37.47 -24.33 13.26
CA GLY A 69 -38.26 -25.48 12.77
C GLY A 69 -38.74 -25.36 11.32
N GLY A 70 -38.02 -24.63 10.47
CA GLY A 70 -38.40 -24.38 9.08
C GLY A 70 -39.34 -23.19 8.86
N GLN A 71 -39.92 -22.62 9.92
CA GLN A 71 -40.68 -21.37 9.84
C GLN A 71 -39.74 -20.17 9.94
N SER A 72 -40.02 -19.11 9.18
CA SER A 72 -39.25 -17.86 9.18
C SER A 72 -40.19 -16.69 9.49
N THR A 73 -39.84 -15.89 10.49
CA THR A 73 -40.54 -14.66 10.87
C THR A 73 -39.59 -13.47 10.73
N SER A 74 -40.07 -12.36 10.19
CA SER A 74 -39.28 -11.15 9.96
C SER A 74 -39.93 -9.97 10.67
N ASN A 75 -39.12 -9.15 11.34
CA ASN A 75 -39.54 -7.87 11.90
C ASN A 75 -38.79 -6.76 11.18
N GLN A 76 -39.53 -5.87 10.51
CA GLN A 76 -38.96 -4.70 9.81
C GLN A 76 -38.65 -3.62 10.84
N VAL A 77 -37.37 -3.36 11.06
CA VAL A 77 -36.90 -2.36 12.04
C VAL A 77 -36.66 -1.02 11.37
N ALA A 78 -36.09 -1.03 10.15
CA ALA A 78 -35.78 0.14 9.32
C ALA A 78 -35.19 1.34 10.11
N LYS A 79 -34.10 1.12 10.84
CA LYS A 79 -33.49 2.10 11.77
C LYS A 79 -32.00 2.29 11.51
N ASP A 80 -31.55 3.55 11.56
CA ASP A 80 -30.12 3.88 11.59
C ASP A 80 -29.58 3.74 13.01
N LEU A 81 -28.54 2.92 13.18
CA LEU A 81 -27.85 2.74 14.47
C LEU A 81 -26.52 3.50 14.46
N ALA A 82 -26.38 4.47 15.35
CA ALA A 82 -25.10 5.11 15.62
C ALA A 82 -24.14 4.15 16.36
N SER A 83 -22.85 4.48 16.39
CA SER A 83 -21.83 3.73 17.14
C SER A 83 -22.26 3.52 18.60
N GLY A 84 -22.21 2.28 19.07
CA GLY A 84 -22.58 1.87 20.42
C GLY A 84 -24.07 1.64 20.66
N GLN A 85 -24.96 2.04 19.75
CA GLN A 85 -26.40 1.82 19.88
C GLN A 85 -26.82 0.40 19.49
N TYR A 86 -27.97 -0.03 20.01
CA TYR A 86 -28.58 -1.32 19.66
C TYR A 86 -30.08 -1.18 19.34
N THR A 87 -30.61 -2.20 18.66
CA THR A 87 -32.04 -2.41 18.45
C THR A 87 -32.37 -3.88 18.62
N GLU A 88 -33.61 -4.17 19.01
CA GLU A 88 -34.07 -5.53 19.24
C GLU A 88 -35.49 -5.74 18.68
N ALA A 89 -35.84 -6.98 18.43
CA ALA A 89 -37.15 -7.43 17.99
C ALA A 89 -37.52 -8.71 18.74
N SER A 90 -38.79 -8.79 19.16
CA SER A 90 -39.35 -9.95 19.85
C SER A 90 -40.21 -10.77 18.90
N PHE A 91 -40.06 -12.08 18.97
CA PHE A 91 -40.75 -13.03 18.11
C PHE A 91 -41.47 -14.07 18.98
N PRO A 92 -42.78 -14.27 18.78
CA PRO A 92 -43.49 -15.34 19.48
C PRO A 92 -43.02 -16.70 18.96
N ILE A 93 -42.77 -17.62 19.88
CA ILE A 93 -42.41 -19.00 19.56
C ILE A 93 -43.70 -19.78 19.33
N GLN A 94 -43.87 -20.33 18.12
CA GLN A 94 -44.87 -21.36 17.89
C GLN A 94 -44.35 -22.68 18.43
N THR A 95 -45.16 -23.38 19.22
CA THR A 95 -44.81 -24.68 19.80
C THR A 95 -44.45 -25.67 18.68
N PRO A 96 -43.21 -26.22 18.68
CA PRO A 96 -42.81 -27.19 17.67
C PRO A 96 -43.63 -28.50 17.79
N PRO A 97 -43.81 -29.25 16.69
CA PRO A 97 -44.67 -30.43 16.67
C PRO A 97 -44.16 -31.58 17.56
N ASN A 98 -42.84 -31.67 17.77
CA ASN A 98 -42.21 -32.71 18.59
C ASN A 98 -41.39 -32.09 19.73
N PRO A 99 -41.35 -32.66 20.94
CA PRO A 99 -40.37 -32.28 21.96
C PRO A 99 -38.96 -32.58 21.46
N GLY A 100 -37.97 -31.79 21.87
CA GLY A 100 -36.59 -31.94 21.42
C GLY A 100 -35.79 -30.65 21.40
N THR A 101 -34.61 -30.73 20.77
CA THR A 101 -33.75 -29.58 20.52
C THR A 101 -33.83 -29.20 19.05
N TYR A 102 -33.94 -27.90 18.75
CA TYR A 102 -34.08 -27.32 17.41
C TYR A 102 -32.96 -26.30 17.13
N ALA A 103 -32.64 -26.08 15.85
CA ALA A 103 -31.77 -24.97 15.46
C ALA A 103 -32.57 -23.67 15.33
N LEU A 104 -32.20 -22.67 16.13
CA LEU A 104 -32.77 -21.34 16.10
C LEU A 104 -31.77 -20.38 15.45
N THR A 105 -32.12 -19.82 14.29
CA THR A 105 -31.27 -18.91 13.52
C THR A 105 -31.82 -17.48 13.57
N THR A 106 -30.99 -16.53 13.93
CA THR A 106 -31.27 -15.09 13.85
C THR A 106 -30.43 -14.48 12.74
N THR A 107 -31.05 -13.72 11.83
CA THR A 107 -30.37 -13.00 10.75
C THR A 107 -30.68 -11.52 10.84
N VAL A 108 -29.66 -10.67 10.75
CA VAL A 108 -29.80 -9.22 10.70
C VAL A 108 -29.46 -8.74 9.30
N VAL A 109 -30.38 -7.99 8.68
CA VAL A 109 -30.19 -7.40 7.35
C VAL A 109 -29.83 -5.93 7.50
N TYR A 110 -28.70 -5.53 6.94
CA TYR A 110 -28.14 -4.19 7.12
C TYR A 110 -27.57 -3.61 5.82
N ARG A 111 -27.32 -2.31 5.81
CA ARG A 111 -26.67 -1.60 4.69
C ARG A 111 -25.16 -1.62 4.87
N ASN A 112 -24.44 -2.15 3.89
CA ASN A 112 -22.99 -2.06 3.78
C ASN A 112 -22.62 -1.50 2.40
N ASN A 113 -21.93 -0.36 2.38
CA ASN A 113 -21.48 0.30 1.15
C ASN A 113 -22.59 0.42 0.07
N GLY A 114 -23.79 0.85 0.49
CA GLY A 114 -24.97 0.98 -0.38
C GLY A 114 -25.70 -0.33 -0.73
N GLN A 115 -25.13 -1.50 -0.40
CA GLN A 115 -25.71 -2.81 -0.66
C GLN A 115 -26.38 -3.40 0.59
N ARG A 116 -27.32 -4.33 0.40
CA ARG A 116 -27.91 -5.11 1.50
C ARG A 116 -27.02 -6.32 1.80
N ALA A 117 -26.54 -6.42 3.03
CA ALA A 117 -25.76 -7.54 3.53
C ALA A 117 -26.51 -8.19 4.70
N SER A 118 -26.12 -9.41 5.06
CA SER A 118 -26.73 -10.13 6.18
C SER A 118 -25.70 -10.75 7.12
N LEU A 119 -26.05 -10.80 8.40
CA LEU A 119 -25.24 -11.44 9.44
C LEU A 119 -26.13 -12.40 10.22
N SER A 120 -25.77 -13.68 10.24
CA SER A 120 -26.57 -14.74 10.86
C SER A 120 -25.86 -15.39 12.04
N HIS A 121 -26.64 -15.78 13.05
CA HIS A 121 -26.20 -16.56 14.21
C HIS A 121 -27.18 -17.70 14.45
N THR A 122 -26.67 -18.91 14.74
CA THR A 122 -27.51 -20.09 15.03
C THR A 122 -27.16 -20.69 16.39
N ALA A 123 -28.18 -20.87 17.22
CA ALA A 123 -28.11 -21.44 18.56
C ALA A 123 -29.08 -22.63 18.73
N TYR A 124 -28.95 -23.37 19.82
CA TYR A 124 -29.87 -24.45 20.19
C TYR A 124 -31.07 -23.87 20.96
N LEU A 125 -32.28 -24.28 20.60
CA LEU A 125 -33.51 -24.04 21.38
C LEU A 125 -34.14 -25.39 21.76
N THR A 126 -34.38 -25.61 23.05
CA THR A 126 -34.96 -26.87 23.54
C THR A 126 -36.41 -26.66 23.95
N TYR A 127 -37.28 -27.57 23.51
CA TYR A 127 -38.68 -27.67 23.93
C TYR A 127 -38.93 -29.05 24.54
N GLY A 128 -39.24 -29.11 25.84
CA GLY A 128 -39.37 -30.39 26.57
C GLY A 128 -38.01 -31.05 26.80
N ASN A 129 -37.89 -32.35 26.50
CA ASN A 129 -36.66 -33.11 26.75
C ASN A 129 -35.59 -32.83 25.67
N PRO A 130 -34.38 -32.38 26.05
CA PRO A 130 -33.32 -32.09 25.09
C PRO A 130 -32.83 -33.35 24.38
N LYS A 131 -32.50 -33.21 23.09
CA LYS A 131 -31.85 -34.26 22.31
C LYS A 131 -30.84 -33.62 21.37
N GLN A 132 -29.57 -33.68 21.72
CA GLN A 132 -28.48 -33.25 20.84
C GLN A 132 -27.95 -34.45 20.07
N LEU A 133 -27.84 -34.31 18.76
CA LEU A 133 -27.22 -35.32 17.90
C LEU A 133 -25.69 -35.17 17.96
N ARG A 134 -24.95 -36.21 17.56
CA ARG A 134 -23.49 -36.19 17.55
C ARG A 134 -22.95 -35.21 16.50
N GLU A 135 -22.06 -34.32 16.92
CA GLU A 135 -21.32 -33.39 16.05
C GLU A 135 -20.13 -34.10 15.36
N SER A 136 -20.40 -34.93 14.36
CA SER A 136 -19.37 -35.74 13.67
C SER A 136 -18.76 -35.08 12.43
N ALA A 137 -19.35 -34.00 11.91
CA ALA A 137 -18.93 -33.39 10.67
C ALA A 137 -17.75 -32.42 10.82
N THR A 138 -16.85 -32.40 9.82
CA THR A 138 -15.77 -31.41 9.70
C THR A 138 -16.04 -30.48 8.51
N LEU A 139 -15.98 -29.17 8.74
CA LEU A 139 -16.12 -28.15 7.70
C LEU A 139 -14.75 -27.75 7.14
N ARG A 140 -14.55 -27.87 5.83
CA ARG A 140 -13.37 -27.31 5.13
C ARG A 140 -13.78 -26.06 4.37
N VAL A 141 -13.17 -24.93 4.72
CA VAL A 141 -13.58 -23.61 4.25
C VAL A 141 -12.40 -22.89 3.62
N PRO A 142 -12.25 -22.93 2.29
CA PRO A 142 -11.31 -22.04 1.62
C PRO A 142 -11.90 -20.63 1.64
N SER A 143 -11.08 -19.61 1.89
CA SER A 143 -11.45 -18.23 1.54
C SER A 143 -11.84 -18.19 0.05
N ILE A 144 -12.94 -17.52 -0.28
CA ILE A 144 -13.49 -17.48 -1.64
C ILE A 144 -13.40 -16.07 -2.21
N ARG A 145 -13.13 -15.95 -3.52
CA ARG A 145 -13.01 -14.66 -4.24
C ARG A 145 -14.22 -14.45 -5.15
N GLY A 146 -15.32 -13.99 -4.58
CA GLY A 146 -16.62 -13.86 -5.27
C GLY A 146 -17.32 -15.21 -5.54
N GLU A 147 -16.58 -16.27 -5.89
CA GLU A 147 -17.07 -17.64 -6.02
C GLU A 147 -16.10 -18.64 -5.34
N GLY A 148 -16.62 -19.75 -4.84
CA GLY A 148 -15.79 -20.84 -4.32
C GLY A 148 -16.59 -22.04 -3.82
N ILE A 149 -15.92 -23.01 -3.19
CA ILE A 149 -16.51 -24.30 -2.80
C ILE A 149 -16.42 -24.47 -1.29
N LEU A 150 -17.56 -24.72 -0.64
CA LEU A 150 -17.67 -25.12 0.76
C LEU A 150 -17.71 -26.65 0.83
N SER A 151 -17.13 -27.27 1.86
CA SER A 151 -17.12 -28.72 2.00
C SER A 151 -17.48 -29.19 3.40
N ILE A 152 -18.39 -30.16 3.49
CA ILE A 152 -18.76 -30.89 4.72
C ILE A 152 -18.27 -32.33 4.58
N LYS A 153 -17.44 -32.80 5.52
CA LYS A 153 -17.01 -34.19 5.59
C LYS A 153 -17.70 -34.88 6.77
N ASP A 154 -18.45 -35.94 6.49
CA ASP A 154 -19.18 -36.73 7.49
C ASP A 154 -19.53 -38.13 6.91
N ALA A 155 -19.97 -39.08 7.75
CA ALA A 155 -20.45 -40.38 7.26
C ALA A 155 -21.80 -40.27 6.50
N SER A 156 -22.62 -39.27 6.83
CA SER A 156 -23.91 -38.99 6.19
C SER A 156 -24.00 -37.51 5.77
N PRO A 157 -23.16 -37.07 4.81
CA PRO A 157 -23.01 -35.65 4.46
C PRO A 157 -24.28 -35.04 3.83
N GLU A 158 -25.16 -35.85 3.26
CA GLU A 158 -26.46 -35.46 2.70
C GLU A 158 -27.43 -34.87 3.74
N LYS A 159 -27.27 -35.26 5.01
CA LYS A 159 -28.15 -34.84 6.11
C LYS A 159 -27.82 -33.44 6.64
N TRP A 160 -26.69 -32.87 6.24
CA TRP A 160 -26.24 -31.56 6.67
C TRP A 160 -26.73 -30.46 5.72
N LYS A 161 -27.33 -29.41 6.30
CA LYS A 161 -27.82 -28.23 5.60
C LYS A 161 -26.98 -27.01 5.97
N TRP A 162 -26.59 -26.21 4.99
CA TRP A 162 -25.90 -24.95 5.22
C TRP A 162 -26.89 -23.86 5.66
N ILE A 163 -26.47 -23.04 6.63
CA ILE A 163 -27.05 -21.73 6.92
C ILE A 163 -26.09 -20.69 6.35
N LEU A 164 -26.48 -20.08 5.23
CA LEU A 164 -25.67 -19.10 4.51
C LEU A 164 -26.31 -17.70 4.60
N PRO A 165 -25.50 -16.63 4.62
CA PRO A 165 -25.96 -15.26 4.38
C PRO A 165 -26.76 -15.13 3.08
N HIS A 166 -27.72 -14.20 3.05
CA HIS A 166 -28.62 -13.95 1.92
C HIS A 166 -27.89 -13.61 0.61
N GLU A 167 -26.72 -12.99 0.73
CA GLU A 167 -25.88 -12.60 -0.39
C GLU A 167 -25.08 -13.77 -0.99
N LEU A 168 -25.04 -14.95 -0.36
CA LEU A 168 -24.37 -16.14 -0.90
C LEU A 168 -25.39 -17.09 -1.53
N GLN A 169 -25.34 -17.22 -2.85
CA GLN A 169 -26.16 -18.15 -3.61
C GLN A 169 -25.44 -19.48 -3.82
N ILE A 170 -26.15 -20.59 -3.59
CA ILE A 170 -25.67 -21.92 -3.94
C ILE A 170 -25.85 -22.09 -5.46
N VAL A 171 -24.74 -22.36 -6.15
CA VAL A 171 -24.69 -22.58 -7.60
C VAL A 171 -24.82 -24.06 -7.93
N GLU A 172 -24.17 -24.91 -7.14
CA GLU A 172 -24.10 -26.35 -7.39
C GLU A 172 -23.83 -27.10 -6.09
N GLU A 173 -24.42 -28.28 -5.90
CA GLU A 173 -24.08 -29.19 -4.81
C GLU A 173 -23.73 -30.58 -5.35
N ARG A 174 -22.67 -31.18 -4.82
CA ARG A 174 -22.25 -32.55 -5.11
C ARG A 174 -22.07 -33.31 -3.81
N VAL A 175 -22.61 -34.53 -3.74
CA VAL A 175 -22.51 -35.41 -2.57
C VAL A 175 -21.96 -36.76 -3.02
N GLY A 176 -20.91 -37.24 -2.37
CA GLY A 176 -20.28 -38.54 -2.64
C GLY A 176 -19.12 -38.82 -1.70
N ASP A 177 -18.80 -40.09 -1.43
CA ASP A 177 -17.63 -40.53 -0.66
C ASP A 177 -17.46 -39.86 0.73
N GLY A 178 -18.56 -39.65 1.45
CA GLY A 178 -18.54 -38.99 2.77
C GLY A 178 -18.23 -37.49 2.72
N LEU A 179 -18.37 -36.86 1.55
CA LEU A 179 -18.12 -35.45 1.31
C LEU A 179 -19.31 -34.79 0.59
N LYS A 180 -19.76 -33.64 1.11
CA LYS A 180 -20.69 -32.72 0.42
C LYS A 180 -19.95 -31.46 0.04
N GLN A 181 -19.84 -31.18 -1.26
CA GLN A 181 -19.25 -29.98 -1.83
C GLN A 181 -20.35 -29.05 -2.35
N THR A 182 -20.37 -27.81 -1.86
CA THR A 182 -21.36 -26.79 -2.21
C THR A 182 -20.64 -25.60 -2.84
N LYS A 183 -20.82 -25.39 -4.15
CA LYS A 183 -20.31 -24.22 -4.86
C LYS A 183 -21.21 -23.02 -4.56
N VAL A 184 -20.61 -21.93 -4.08
CA VAL A 184 -21.32 -20.70 -3.71
C VAL A 184 -20.79 -19.49 -4.49
N ARG A 185 -21.67 -18.52 -4.74
CA ARG A 185 -21.38 -17.23 -5.37
C ARG A 185 -21.90 -16.10 -4.49
N SER A 186 -21.08 -15.05 -4.29
CA SER A 186 -21.48 -13.83 -3.59
C SER A 186 -22.05 -12.79 -4.54
N ASN A 187 -23.18 -12.22 -4.15
CA ASN A 187 -23.82 -11.08 -4.79
C ASN A 187 -23.36 -9.74 -4.20
N LEU A 188 -22.56 -9.75 -3.12
CA LEU A 188 -21.92 -8.53 -2.64
C LEU A 188 -20.76 -8.15 -3.54
N HIS A 189 -20.45 -6.87 -3.54
CA HIS A 189 -19.42 -6.30 -4.37
C HIS A 189 -18.58 -5.27 -3.63
N GLY A 190 -17.27 -5.27 -3.90
CA GLY A 190 -16.38 -4.22 -3.40
C GLY A 190 -16.02 -4.36 -1.91
N VAL A 191 -16.48 -5.41 -1.23
CA VAL A 191 -16.31 -5.61 0.21
C VAL A 191 -15.67 -6.96 0.53
N THR A 192 -14.85 -6.99 1.58
CA THR A 192 -14.38 -8.24 2.18
C THR A 192 -15.22 -8.51 3.42
N THR A 193 -15.84 -9.68 3.50
CA THR A 193 -16.75 -10.01 4.60
C THR A 193 -16.36 -11.33 5.25
N HIS A 194 -16.39 -11.35 6.58
CA HIS A 194 -16.11 -12.52 7.39
C HIS A 194 -17.42 -13.04 7.97
N TYR A 195 -17.91 -14.16 7.47
CA TYR A 195 -19.16 -14.77 7.93
C TYR A 195 -18.87 -15.90 8.93
N PRO A 196 -19.59 -15.96 10.06
CA PRO A 196 -19.78 -17.22 10.75
C PRO A 196 -20.69 -18.09 9.86
N ILE A 197 -20.17 -19.22 9.37
CA ILE A 197 -20.98 -20.20 8.64
C ILE A 197 -21.33 -21.35 9.55
N VAL A 198 -22.54 -21.89 9.37
CA VAL A 198 -23.08 -22.95 10.20
C VAL A 198 -23.64 -24.05 9.32
N ALA A 199 -23.33 -25.30 9.65
CA ALA A 199 -24.00 -26.48 9.10
C ALA A 199 -24.86 -27.12 10.20
N VAL A 200 -26.10 -27.46 9.87
CA VAL A 200 -27.07 -28.03 10.80
C VAL A 200 -27.57 -29.38 10.29
N ARG A 201 -27.68 -30.35 11.19
CA ARG A 201 -28.37 -31.63 10.96
C ARG A 201 -29.51 -31.75 11.95
N GLU A 202 -30.71 -32.05 11.45
CA GLU A 202 -31.93 -32.23 12.26
C GLU A 202 -32.57 -33.57 11.92
N GLU A 203 -32.93 -34.36 12.94
CA GLU A 203 -33.58 -35.67 12.79
C GLU A 203 -34.61 -35.90 13.88
N VAL A 204 -35.76 -36.47 13.54
CA VAL A 204 -36.74 -36.94 14.53
C VAL A 204 -36.51 -38.43 14.75
N VAL A 205 -36.17 -38.82 15.98
CA VAL A 205 -35.93 -40.22 16.36
C VAL A 205 -36.80 -40.54 17.56
N ASN A 206 -37.69 -41.52 17.40
CA ASN A 206 -38.68 -41.94 18.41
C ASN A 206 -39.57 -40.78 18.91
N GLY A 207 -40.05 -39.93 17.99
CA GLY A 207 -40.91 -38.79 18.33
C GLY A 207 -40.19 -37.61 19.02
N VAL A 208 -38.87 -37.68 19.18
CA VAL A 208 -38.06 -36.58 19.75
C VAL A 208 -37.18 -35.96 18.67
N HIS A 209 -37.26 -34.64 18.52
CA HIS A 209 -36.46 -33.88 17.57
C HIS A 209 -35.03 -33.69 18.09
N GLY A 210 -34.05 -34.13 17.32
CA GLY A 210 -32.63 -33.95 17.62
C GLY A 210 -31.95 -33.01 16.63
N THR A 211 -31.00 -32.20 17.12
CA THR A 211 -30.21 -31.28 16.31
C THR A 211 -28.71 -31.41 16.62
N ALA A 212 -27.87 -31.29 15.59
CA ALA A 212 -26.43 -31.03 15.70
C ALA A 212 -26.05 -29.78 14.88
N ILE A 213 -25.13 -28.98 15.40
CA ILE A 213 -24.66 -27.73 14.80
C ILE A 213 -23.13 -27.75 14.73
N VAL A 214 -22.55 -27.54 13.54
CA VAL A 214 -21.10 -27.37 13.37
C VAL A 214 -20.84 -25.98 12.80
N ARG A 215 -19.85 -25.26 13.37
CA ARG A 215 -19.54 -23.87 13.05
C ARG A 215 -18.17 -23.74 12.40
N SER A 216 -18.03 -22.78 11.49
CA SER A 216 -16.75 -22.35 10.94
C SER A 216 -16.80 -20.89 10.50
N ARG A 217 -15.71 -20.35 9.97
CA ARG A 217 -15.63 -18.98 9.47
C ARG A 217 -15.29 -18.98 7.98
N LEU A 218 -16.09 -18.25 7.20
CA LEU A 218 -15.87 -18.03 5.76
C LEU A 218 -15.40 -16.60 5.53
N THR A 219 -14.32 -16.44 4.77
CA THR A 219 -13.89 -15.13 4.27
C THR A 219 -14.23 -15.02 2.80
N VAL A 220 -15.11 -14.08 2.47
CA VAL A 220 -15.54 -13.76 1.11
C VAL A 220 -14.90 -12.46 0.69
N ASP A 221 -13.99 -12.51 -0.26
CA ASP A 221 -13.41 -11.33 -0.90
C ASP A 221 -14.19 -11.03 -2.19
N SER A 222 -15.13 -10.08 -2.10
CA SER A 222 -15.90 -9.61 -3.24
C SER A 222 -15.36 -8.30 -3.83
N THR A 223 -14.17 -7.86 -3.41
CA THR A 223 -13.52 -6.65 -3.93
C THR A 223 -13.16 -6.75 -5.42
N SER A 224 -13.19 -7.96 -5.97
CA SER A 224 -12.73 -8.26 -7.32
C SER A 224 -13.80 -8.20 -8.43
N ARG A 225 -15.10 -7.90 -8.16
CA ARG A 225 -16.12 -8.05 -9.22
C ARG A 225 -17.17 -6.97 -9.51
N SER A 226 -17.30 -5.87 -8.79
CA SER A 226 -17.92 -4.67 -9.38
C SER A 226 -17.56 -3.39 -8.62
N GLY A 227 -17.31 -2.32 -9.38
CA GLY A 227 -16.85 -1.04 -8.82
C GLY A 227 -16.01 -0.15 -9.74
N ASP A 228 -15.81 -0.54 -11.02
CA ASP A 228 -15.12 0.26 -12.07
C ASP A 228 -15.88 1.52 -12.52
N LEU A 229 -16.92 1.96 -11.81
CA LEU A 229 -17.62 3.21 -12.13
C LEU A 229 -17.06 4.44 -11.41
N PHE A 230 -16.24 4.26 -10.37
CA PHE A 230 -15.36 5.31 -9.82
C PHE A 230 -13.92 4.84 -9.53
N SER A 231 -13.56 3.57 -9.73
CA SER A 231 -12.15 3.17 -9.88
C SER A 231 -11.71 3.35 -11.33
N GLY A 232 -11.65 4.60 -11.81
CA GLY A 232 -11.37 4.98 -13.21
C GLY A 232 -10.05 4.46 -13.78
N ARG A 233 -9.93 3.14 -13.94
CA ARG A 233 -8.77 2.41 -14.43
C ARG A 233 -8.66 2.61 -15.92
N LEU A 234 -7.68 3.39 -16.36
CA LEU A 234 -7.41 3.63 -17.78
C LEU A 234 -7.29 2.30 -18.53
N PRO A 235 -8.06 2.01 -19.58
CA PRO A 235 -7.96 0.72 -20.25
C PRO A 235 -6.52 0.43 -20.74
N SER A 236 -6.04 -0.80 -20.54
CA SER A 236 -4.66 -1.17 -20.92
C SER A 236 -4.38 -0.93 -22.41
N TRP A 237 -5.39 -1.12 -23.26
CA TRP A 237 -5.28 -0.86 -24.70
C TRP A 237 -5.08 0.64 -25.02
N LEU A 238 -5.65 1.55 -24.23
CA LEU A 238 -5.47 3.00 -24.40
C LEU A 238 -4.04 3.42 -24.04
N LEU A 239 -3.48 2.78 -23.01
CA LEU A 239 -2.09 3.00 -22.59
C LEU A 239 -1.09 2.41 -23.59
N LEU A 240 -1.40 1.22 -24.14
CA LEU A 240 -0.66 0.64 -25.25
C LEU A 240 -0.75 1.55 -26.49
N ALA A 241 -1.92 2.08 -26.81
CA ALA A 241 -2.09 3.06 -27.88
C ALA A 241 -1.24 4.32 -27.61
N GLY A 242 -1.21 4.84 -26.38
CA GLY A 242 -0.31 5.95 -26.00
C GLY A 242 1.18 5.61 -26.17
N LEU A 243 1.60 4.40 -25.79
CA LEU A 243 2.97 3.91 -25.96
C LEU A 243 3.36 3.80 -27.44
N PHE A 244 2.51 3.20 -28.27
CA PHE A 244 2.78 2.91 -29.67
C PHE A 244 2.54 4.12 -30.59
N ALA A 245 1.43 4.85 -30.41
CA ALA A 245 1.02 5.95 -31.27
C ALA A 245 1.64 7.31 -30.88
N GLY A 246 1.88 7.57 -29.58
CA GLY A 246 2.40 8.87 -29.09
C GLY A 246 3.89 8.88 -28.75
N GLY A 247 4.43 7.77 -28.26
CA GLY A 247 5.81 7.68 -27.76
C GLY A 247 6.85 7.22 -28.78
N GLY A 248 6.52 6.17 -29.55
CA GLY A 248 7.41 5.54 -30.52
C GLY A 248 7.57 6.32 -31.82
N ALA A 249 6.48 6.46 -32.58
CA ALA A 249 6.52 6.94 -33.96
C ALA A 249 6.84 8.45 -34.09
N ALA A 250 6.21 9.31 -33.28
CA ALA A 250 6.44 10.75 -33.31
C ALA A 250 7.86 11.12 -32.86
N THR A 251 8.36 10.47 -31.80
CA THR A 251 9.73 10.66 -31.31
C THR A 251 10.76 10.07 -32.30
N TRP A 252 10.45 8.95 -32.96
CA TRP A 252 11.29 8.36 -34.01
C TRP A 252 11.41 9.27 -35.24
N LEU A 253 10.28 9.76 -35.78
CA LEU A 253 10.28 10.67 -36.94
C LEU A 253 11.11 11.93 -36.67
N ILE A 254 11.06 12.45 -35.45
CA ILE A 254 11.79 13.67 -35.06
C ILE A 254 13.27 13.38 -34.74
N LEU A 255 13.59 12.28 -34.04
CA LEU A 255 14.96 11.93 -33.61
C LEU A 255 15.83 11.28 -34.69
N VAL A 256 15.23 10.62 -35.68
CA VAL A 256 15.93 10.01 -36.83
C VAL A 256 15.94 10.97 -38.02
N GLY A 257 14.88 11.77 -38.21
CA GLY A 257 14.73 12.65 -39.38
C GLY A 257 15.31 14.07 -39.21
N THR A 258 15.43 14.60 -37.99
CA THR A 258 15.81 16.01 -37.82
C THR A 258 16.71 16.28 -36.61
N GLN A 259 17.90 16.84 -36.83
CA GLN A 259 18.57 17.71 -35.85
C GLN A 259 17.97 19.14 -35.92
N SER A 260 16.64 19.24 -36.08
CA SER A 260 15.99 20.54 -36.30
C SER A 260 16.07 21.36 -35.02
N SER A 261 16.61 22.58 -35.13
CA SER A 261 16.64 23.59 -34.06
C SER A 261 15.27 24.25 -33.84
N GLN A 262 14.22 23.80 -34.53
CA GLN A 262 12.89 24.36 -34.40
C GLN A 262 12.20 23.94 -33.09
N ILE A 263 11.45 24.88 -32.53
CA ILE A 263 10.81 24.77 -31.21
C ILE A 263 9.72 23.69 -31.20
N LEU A 264 8.87 23.63 -32.24
CA LEU A 264 7.70 22.75 -32.27
C LEU A 264 8.09 21.25 -32.38
N PRO A 265 8.98 20.82 -33.29
CA PRO A 265 9.47 19.43 -33.32
C PRO A 265 10.16 19.03 -32.01
N THR A 266 10.96 19.93 -31.43
CA THR A 266 11.64 19.67 -30.15
C THR A 266 10.65 19.44 -29.01
N ALA A 267 9.59 20.25 -28.91
CA ALA A 267 8.56 20.10 -27.89
C ALA A 267 7.74 18.81 -28.06
N LEU A 268 7.42 18.43 -29.29
CA LEU A 268 6.70 17.19 -29.60
C LEU A 268 7.53 15.95 -29.24
N GLY A 269 8.81 15.90 -29.63
CA GLY A 269 9.70 14.78 -29.29
C GLY A 269 9.89 14.61 -27.78
N LYS A 270 10.04 15.71 -27.04
CA LYS A 270 10.09 15.72 -25.57
C LYS A 270 8.82 15.23 -24.91
N THR A 271 7.67 15.60 -25.46
CA THR A 271 6.36 15.19 -24.95
C THR A 271 6.15 13.70 -25.21
N GLY A 272 6.43 13.23 -26.42
CA GLY A 272 6.36 11.81 -26.79
C GLY A 272 7.23 10.92 -25.90
N ALA A 273 8.50 11.30 -25.68
CA ALA A 273 9.39 10.56 -24.79
C ALA A 273 8.88 10.47 -23.34
N ARG A 274 8.32 11.55 -22.79
CA ARG A 274 7.78 11.54 -21.42
C ARG A 274 6.49 10.72 -21.32
N LEU A 275 5.59 10.83 -22.31
CA LEU A 275 4.37 10.01 -22.39
C LEU A 275 4.69 8.53 -22.51
N PHE A 276 5.70 8.16 -23.31
CA PHE A 276 6.19 6.79 -23.39
C PHE A 276 6.56 6.26 -22.00
N TRP A 277 7.43 6.96 -21.28
CA TRP A 277 7.87 6.51 -19.97
C TRP A 277 6.75 6.52 -18.94
N ALA A 278 5.88 7.53 -18.94
CA ALA A 278 4.73 7.59 -18.03
C ALA A 278 3.79 6.39 -18.24
N SER A 279 3.47 6.05 -19.49
CA SER A 279 2.62 4.88 -19.82
C SER A 279 3.31 3.54 -19.54
N ALA A 280 4.61 3.41 -19.84
CA ALA A 280 5.36 2.19 -19.58
C ALA A 280 5.46 1.93 -18.07
N LEU A 281 5.78 2.98 -17.31
CA LEU A 281 5.82 2.95 -15.86
C LEU A 281 4.47 2.58 -15.27
N TYR A 282 3.40 3.21 -15.74
CA TYR A 282 2.04 2.91 -15.31
C TYR A 282 1.69 1.44 -15.58
N LEU A 283 1.98 0.89 -16.77
CA LEU A 283 1.69 -0.50 -17.09
C LEU A 283 2.51 -1.47 -16.23
N LEU A 284 3.80 -1.20 -16.03
CA LEU A 284 4.67 -2.02 -15.18
C LEU A 284 4.17 -2.04 -13.74
N LEU A 285 3.77 -0.89 -13.21
CA LEU A 285 3.20 -0.77 -11.88
C LEU A 285 1.85 -1.48 -11.77
N ARG A 286 0.97 -1.31 -12.77
CA ARG A 286 -0.38 -1.89 -12.77
C ARG A 286 -0.39 -3.42 -12.87
N HIS A 287 0.51 -3.97 -13.67
CA HIS A 287 0.63 -5.42 -13.90
C HIS A 287 1.80 -6.03 -13.13
N GLY A 288 2.37 -5.30 -12.17
CA GLY A 288 3.54 -5.70 -11.39
C GLY A 288 3.38 -7.09 -10.78
N ASP A 289 2.26 -7.36 -10.08
CA ASP A 289 2.00 -8.65 -9.44
C ASP A 289 2.13 -9.82 -10.42
N ASN A 290 1.53 -9.69 -11.62
CA ASN A 290 1.58 -10.74 -12.64
C ASN A 290 2.99 -10.91 -13.20
N ILE A 291 3.72 -9.80 -13.36
CA ILE A 291 5.10 -9.81 -13.84
C ILE A 291 6.02 -10.45 -12.78
N PHE A 292 5.94 -10.03 -11.52
CA PHE A 292 6.73 -10.57 -10.43
C PHE A 292 6.39 -12.02 -10.13
N LEU A 293 5.11 -12.41 -10.21
CA LEU A 293 4.70 -13.79 -10.07
C LEU A 293 5.24 -14.65 -11.22
N ALA A 294 5.12 -14.20 -12.48
CA ALA A 294 5.68 -14.91 -13.62
C ALA A 294 7.21 -15.07 -13.53
N ILE A 295 7.91 -14.03 -13.07
CA ILE A 295 9.34 -14.06 -12.78
C ILE A 295 9.64 -15.05 -11.66
N ALA A 296 8.87 -15.03 -10.57
CA ALA A 296 9.04 -15.95 -9.45
C ALA A 296 8.82 -17.41 -9.89
N THR A 297 7.77 -17.70 -10.67
CA THR A 297 7.50 -19.03 -11.25
C THR A 297 8.62 -19.46 -12.21
N TYR A 298 9.18 -18.53 -12.98
CA TYR A 298 10.32 -18.81 -13.84
C TYR A 298 11.57 -19.19 -13.03
N PHE A 299 11.93 -18.40 -12.01
CA PHE A 299 13.11 -18.68 -11.18
C PHE A 299 12.92 -19.86 -10.22
N SER A 300 11.70 -20.15 -9.76
CA SER A 300 11.40 -21.33 -8.94
C SER A 300 11.59 -22.64 -9.69
N SER A 301 11.65 -22.60 -11.03
CA SER A 301 11.99 -23.75 -11.86
C SER A 301 13.50 -24.02 -11.96
N TRP A 302 14.34 -23.19 -11.35
CA TRP A 302 15.80 -23.34 -11.39
C TRP A 302 16.28 -24.03 -10.10
N GLU A 303 16.65 -25.32 -10.19
CA GLU A 303 17.04 -26.21 -9.07
C GLU A 303 18.27 -25.75 -8.23
N TRP A 304 18.98 -24.69 -8.61
CA TRP A 304 20.27 -24.29 -8.00
C TRP A 304 20.18 -23.41 -6.73
N LEU A 305 18.97 -23.11 -6.23
CA LEU A 305 18.77 -22.21 -5.08
C LEU A 305 18.76 -22.91 -3.70
N GLU A 306 18.94 -24.23 -3.66
CA GLU A 306 19.15 -24.99 -2.41
C GLU A 306 20.63 -25.02 -1.97
N LEU A 307 21.35 -23.90 -2.07
CA LEU A 307 22.74 -23.86 -1.58
C LEU A 307 22.78 -23.60 -0.06
N ASN A 308 22.89 -24.70 0.68
CA ASN A 308 23.12 -24.79 2.12
C ASN A 308 24.23 -23.83 2.62
N PHE A 309 23.84 -22.75 3.30
CA PHE A 309 24.78 -21.91 4.05
C PHE A 309 25.09 -22.53 5.42
N ARG A 310 26.28 -23.16 5.52
CA ARG A 310 26.88 -23.71 6.74
C ARG A 310 27.36 -22.62 7.71
N LEU A 311 26.45 -21.85 8.31
CA LEU A 311 26.78 -20.89 9.38
C LEU A 311 25.68 -20.90 10.46
N GLY A 312 25.79 -21.85 11.40
CA GLY A 312 25.21 -21.92 12.77
C GLY A 312 24.13 -20.97 13.30
N PHE A 313 23.14 -20.52 12.51
CA PHE A 313 22.00 -19.74 12.99
C PHE A 313 20.78 -20.62 13.35
N PRO A 314 19.85 -20.14 14.20
CA PRO A 314 18.76 -20.94 14.76
C PRO A 314 17.88 -21.55 13.66
N ARG A 315 17.33 -22.75 13.91
CA ARG A 315 16.53 -23.55 12.98
C ARG A 315 15.33 -22.79 12.41
N ILE A 316 15.52 -22.16 11.26
CA ILE A 316 14.42 -21.79 10.36
C ILE A 316 13.99 -23.08 9.67
N ASN A 317 12.69 -23.38 9.67
CA ASN A 317 12.14 -24.58 9.03
C ASN A 317 12.24 -24.42 7.49
N LEU A 318 13.34 -24.90 6.91
CA LEU A 318 13.77 -24.67 5.53
C LEU A 318 12.98 -25.48 4.48
N GLN A 319 12.13 -26.43 4.87
CA GLN A 319 11.43 -27.30 3.91
C GLN A 319 10.35 -26.60 3.07
N ASN A 320 9.91 -25.38 3.45
CA ASN A 320 8.92 -24.60 2.71
C ASN A 320 9.37 -23.15 2.43
N TRP A 321 10.63 -22.79 2.73
CA TRP A 321 11.08 -21.40 2.61
C TRP A 321 11.72 -21.16 1.24
N ASN A 322 10.96 -20.54 0.33
CA ASN A 322 11.49 -20.01 -0.93
C ASN A 322 11.72 -18.50 -0.80
N PRO A 323 12.94 -18.03 -0.47
CA PRO A 323 13.20 -16.63 -0.16
C PRO A 323 12.99 -15.71 -1.37
N LEU A 324 13.24 -16.20 -2.59
CA LEU A 324 12.98 -15.42 -3.80
C LEU A 324 11.49 -15.27 -4.06
N GLN A 325 10.72 -16.36 -3.93
CA GLN A 325 9.27 -16.29 -4.04
C GLN A 325 8.69 -15.38 -2.95
N SER A 326 9.10 -15.52 -1.70
CA SER A 326 8.67 -14.63 -0.62
C SER A 326 9.06 -13.17 -0.87
N PHE A 327 10.26 -12.91 -1.41
CA PHE A 327 10.69 -11.56 -1.81
C PHE A 327 9.79 -10.98 -2.91
N PHE A 328 9.49 -11.74 -3.96
CA PHE A 328 8.65 -11.29 -5.07
C PHE A 328 7.17 -11.18 -4.69
N GLU A 329 6.65 -12.05 -3.82
CA GLU A 329 5.29 -11.96 -3.27
C GLU A 329 5.14 -10.74 -2.36
N LEU A 330 6.13 -10.46 -1.50
CA LEU A 330 6.19 -9.27 -0.64
C LEU A 330 6.28 -7.98 -1.49
N PHE A 331 7.11 -7.99 -2.54
CA PHE A 331 7.23 -6.86 -3.46
C PHE A 331 5.95 -6.68 -4.28
N GLY A 332 5.41 -7.74 -4.89
CA GLY A 332 4.18 -7.71 -5.68
C GLY A 332 2.96 -7.26 -4.86
N SER A 333 2.70 -7.91 -3.71
CA SER A 333 1.59 -7.52 -2.82
C SER A 333 1.65 -6.07 -2.35
N SER A 334 2.85 -5.48 -2.30
CA SER A 334 3.05 -4.07 -1.99
C SER A 334 2.46 -3.12 -3.05
N PHE A 335 2.42 -3.51 -4.33
CA PHE A 335 1.99 -2.63 -5.43
C PHE A 335 0.48 -2.62 -5.72
N ARG A 336 -0.34 -3.58 -5.27
CA ARG A 336 -1.76 -3.60 -5.73
C ARG A 336 -2.83 -4.02 -4.75
N HIS A 337 -2.61 -5.00 -3.86
CA HIS A 337 -3.73 -5.68 -3.20
C HIS A 337 -3.80 -5.57 -1.67
N SER A 338 -2.74 -5.16 -0.97
CA SER A 338 -2.79 -5.05 0.50
C SER A 338 -1.59 -4.36 1.16
N GLY A 339 -0.50 -4.08 0.44
CA GLY A 339 0.66 -3.46 1.07
C GLY A 339 0.59 -1.94 1.15
N GLN A 340 1.71 -1.33 1.55
CA GLN A 340 1.79 0.09 1.91
C GLN A 340 1.47 1.08 0.76
N TYR A 341 1.36 0.59 -0.47
CA TYR A 341 1.11 1.40 -1.67
C TYR A 341 -0.27 1.13 -2.27
N GLY A 342 -1.03 0.16 -1.74
CA GLY A 342 -2.27 -0.33 -2.35
C GLY A 342 -3.30 0.77 -2.59
N TYR A 343 -3.37 1.77 -1.70
CA TYR A 343 -4.26 2.91 -1.84
C TYR A 343 -3.98 3.74 -3.10
N PHE A 344 -2.70 4.09 -3.37
CA PHE A 344 -2.35 4.87 -4.56
C PHE A 344 -2.70 4.13 -5.84
N PHE A 345 -2.36 2.85 -5.94
CA PHE A 345 -2.62 2.06 -7.14
C PHE A 345 -4.09 1.72 -7.35
N ARG A 346 -4.87 1.67 -6.27
CA ARG A 346 -6.31 1.39 -6.35
C ARG A 346 -7.13 2.62 -6.76
N TYR A 347 -6.74 3.82 -6.33
CA TYR A 347 -7.60 5.00 -6.44
C TYR A 347 -6.95 6.25 -7.06
N VAL A 348 -5.62 6.35 -7.07
CA VAL A 348 -4.88 7.59 -7.40
C VAL A 348 -4.03 7.46 -8.65
N ALA A 349 -3.55 6.27 -9.00
CA ALA A 349 -2.60 6.06 -10.09
C ALA A 349 -3.14 6.54 -11.45
N ASP A 350 -4.43 6.36 -11.71
CA ASP A 350 -5.09 6.82 -12.94
C ASP A 350 -5.17 8.35 -13.07
N PRO A 351 -5.80 9.08 -12.12
CA PRO A 351 -5.82 10.54 -12.19
C PRO A 351 -4.40 11.13 -12.11
N TYR A 352 -3.48 10.48 -11.40
CA TYR A 352 -2.07 10.84 -11.39
C TYR A 352 -1.42 10.71 -12.77
N TRP A 353 -1.65 9.62 -13.49
CA TRP A 353 -1.14 9.44 -14.86
C TRP A 353 -1.72 10.50 -15.82
N ILE A 354 -3.02 10.79 -15.71
CA ILE A 354 -3.67 11.84 -16.52
C ILE A 354 -3.00 13.19 -16.24
N PHE A 355 -2.81 13.50 -14.97
CA PHE A 355 -2.14 14.73 -14.54
C PHE A 355 -0.70 14.82 -15.08
N CYS A 356 0.08 13.75 -14.98
CA CYS A 356 1.42 13.68 -15.57
C CYS A 356 1.38 13.90 -17.08
N SER A 357 0.41 13.29 -17.78
CA SER A 357 0.28 13.38 -19.24
C SER A 357 -0.04 14.80 -19.70
N ILE A 358 -0.99 15.48 -19.04
CA ILE A 358 -1.32 16.89 -19.29
C ILE A 358 -0.13 17.78 -18.94
N GLY A 359 0.50 17.51 -17.78
CA GLY A 359 1.66 18.24 -17.29
C GLY A 359 2.86 18.15 -18.22
N CYS A 360 3.07 17.02 -18.90
CA CYS A 360 4.21 16.81 -19.81
C CYS A 360 4.24 17.81 -20.97
N PHE A 361 3.09 18.15 -21.54
CA PHE A 361 3.02 19.11 -22.65
C PHE A 361 3.38 20.52 -22.16
N ALA A 362 2.74 20.98 -21.09
CA ALA A 362 3.04 22.28 -20.49
C ALA A 362 4.51 22.36 -20.05
N TYR A 363 5.03 21.27 -19.48
CA TYR A 363 6.42 21.17 -19.05
C TYR A 363 7.40 21.31 -20.22
N SER A 364 7.19 20.54 -21.29
CA SER A 364 8.08 20.54 -22.46
C SER A 364 8.09 21.90 -23.16
N TYR A 365 6.93 22.57 -23.24
CA TYR A 365 6.80 23.85 -23.90
C TYR A 365 7.31 25.03 -23.06
N TRP A 366 7.10 25.04 -21.74
CA TRP A 366 7.44 26.19 -20.88
C TRP A 366 8.75 26.02 -20.10
N CYS A 367 9.06 24.81 -19.62
CA CYS A 367 10.13 24.58 -18.65
C CYS A 367 11.45 24.20 -19.31
N ASP A 368 11.38 23.40 -20.37
CA ASP A 368 12.56 22.81 -21.02
C ASP A 368 12.73 23.28 -22.48
N ARG A 369 12.03 24.33 -22.92
CA ARG A 369 12.06 24.82 -24.33
C ARG A 369 13.47 25.08 -24.87
N GLU A 370 14.40 25.47 -23.99
CA GLU A 370 15.78 25.88 -24.34
C GLU A 370 16.75 24.69 -24.43
N LYS A 371 16.41 23.53 -23.87
CA LYS A 371 17.29 22.34 -23.89
C LYS A 371 17.20 21.61 -25.22
N GLY A 372 18.32 21.11 -25.74
CA GLY A 372 18.29 20.23 -26.92
C GLY A 372 17.69 18.85 -26.62
N LEU A 373 17.26 18.11 -27.65
CA LEU A 373 16.80 16.72 -27.49
C LEU A 373 17.91 15.79 -26.96
N ALA A 374 19.17 16.06 -27.31
CA ALA A 374 20.32 15.25 -26.85
C ALA A 374 20.70 15.48 -25.38
N GLU A 375 20.35 16.64 -24.82
CA GLU A 375 20.61 17.00 -23.42
C GLU A 375 19.49 16.54 -22.48
N ASP A 376 18.31 16.26 -23.04
CA ASP A 376 17.16 15.79 -22.29
C ASP A 376 17.31 14.31 -21.91
N LYS A 377 17.39 14.05 -20.60
CA LYS A 377 17.58 12.72 -20.02
C LYS A 377 16.49 11.72 -20.42
N TYR A 378 15.23 12.14 -20.57
CA TYR A 378 14.13 11.22 -20.93
C TYR A 378 14.18 10.83 -22.40
N CYS A 379 14.52 11.80 -23.26
CA CYS A 379 14.75 11.56 -24.69
C CYS A 379 15.96 10.65 -24.91
N ALA A 380 17.05 10.88 -24.16
CA ALA A 380 18.28 10.14 -24.31
C ALA A 380 18.14 8.66 -23.94
N VAL A 381 17.45 8.33 -22.84
CA VAL A 381 17.19 6.93 -22.44
C VAL A 381 16.37 6.22 -23.50
N PHE A 382 15.28 6.87 -23.93
CA PHE A 382 14.36 6.31 -24.91
C PHE A 382 15.10 5.99 -26.22
N ARG A 383 15.87 6.96 -26.72
CA ARG A 383 16.69 6.80 -27.93
C ARG A 383 17.73 5.70 -27.78
N ALA A 384 18.43 5.62 -26.64
CA ALA A 384 19.45 4.61 -26.40
C ALA A 384 18.88 3.19 -26.32
N ALA A 385 17.72 3.01 -25.66
CA ALA A 385 17.02 1.73 -25.62
C ALA A 385 16.59 1.30 -27.02
N PHE A 386 15.99 2.20 -27.80
CA PHE A 386 15.53 1.89 -29.15
C PHE A 386 16.67 1.50 -30.10
N LEU A 387 17.76 2.28 -30.14
CA LEU A 387 18.94 2.00 -30.98
C LEU A 387 19.56 0.63 -30.68
N ARG A 388 19.43 0.13 -29.46
CA ARG A 388 19.94 -1.19 -29.05
C ARG A 388 19.08 -2.35 -29.58
N PHE A 389 17.79 -2.15 -29.80
CA PHE A 389 16.86 -3.22 -30.21
C PHE A 389 16.53 -3.23 -31.71
N TRP A 390 16.58 -2.08 -32.39
CA TRP A 390 16.03 -1.94 -33.76
C TRP A 390 17.05 -1.67 -34.87
N VAL A 391 18.32 -1.46 -34.55
CA VAL A 391 19.38 -1.46 -35.57
C VAL A 391 19.69 -2.91 -35.92
N LYS A 392 19.03 -3.44 -36.96
CA LYS A 392 19.41 -4.71 -37.57
C LYS A 392 20.85 -4.58 -38.10
N PRO A 393 21.72 -5.59 -37.91
CA PRO A 393 22.93 -5.67 -38.69
C PRO A 393 22.50 -5.90 -40.15
N ASP A 394 22.76 -4.94 -41.03
CA ASP A 394 22.66 -5.18 -42.47
C ASP A 394 23.50 -6.42 -42.81
N ALA A 395 22.99 -7.26 -43.72
CA ALA A 395 23.61 -8.50 -44.14
C ALA A 395 25.12 -8.31 -44.37
N GLU A 396 25.95 -9.01 -43.58
CA GLU A 396 27.41 -8.87 -43.61
C GLU A 396 27.97 -9.37 -44.96
N PRO A 397 28.76 -8.58 -45.70
CA PRO A 397 29.77 -9.16 -46.57
C PRO A 397 30.87 -9.80 -45.69
N LYS A 398 31.40 -10.95 -46.11
CA LYS A 398 32.39 -11.75 -45.39
C LYS A 398 33.64 -10.92 -45.05
N LEU A 399 33.74 -10.40 -43.82
CA LEU A 399 34.91 -9.64 -43.30
C LEU A 399 35.65 -10.43 -42.21
N SER A 400 36.96 -10.19 -42.08
CA SER A 400 37.88 -10.94 -41.21
C SER A 400 37.65 -10.68 -39.71
N LYS A 401 38.16 -11.55 -38.83
CA LYS A 401 38.04 -11.43 -37.36
C LYS A 401 38.57 -10.10 -36.79
N ALA A 402 39.59 -9.51 -37.42
CA ALA A 402 40.19 -8.24 -36.98
C ALA A 402 39.28 -7.05 -37.35
N GLU A 403 38.71 -7.07 -38.56
CA GLU A 403 37.76 -6.06 -39.04
C GLU A 403 36.42 -6.14 -38.29
N ARG A 404 35.97 -7.34 -37.91
CA ARG A 404 34.83 -7.54 -36.99
C ARG A 404 35.07 -6.92 -35.61
N LYS A 405 36.31 -6.95 -35.09
CA LYS A 405 36.65 -6.35 -33.80
C LYS A 405 36.74 -4.81 -33.88
N ALA A 406 37.19 -4.28 -35.02
CA ALA A 406 37.22 -2.84 -35.30
C ALA A 406 35.81 -2.28 -35.58
N GLN A 407 35.00 -2.95 -36.41
CA GLN A 407 33.62 -2.55 -36.70
C GLN A 407 32.69 -2.70 -35.48
N ARG A 408 32.85 -3.73 -34.63
CA ARG A 408 32.10 -3.83 -33.36
C ARG A 408 32.36 -2.66 -32.40
N LYS A 409 33.53 -2.02 -32.47
CA LYS A 409 33.86 -0.81 -31.68
C LYS A 409 33.16 0.46 -32.21
N VAL A 410 32.66 0.46 -33.45
CA VAL A 410 32.08 1.63 -34.12
C VAL A 410 30.56 1.47 -34.36
N LYS A 411 30.04 0.25 -34.58
CA LYS A 411 28.68 0.00 -35.13
C LYS A 411 27.55 -0.34 -34.13
N GLY A 412 27.74 -0.24 -32.82
CA GLY A 412 26.68 -0.64 -31.86
C GLY A 412 26.62 0.14 -30.54
N SER A 413 27.46 1.16 -30.35
CA SER A 413 27.39 2.01 -29.17
C SER A 413 26.70 3.33 -29.52
N PRO A 414 25.66 3.76 -28.80
CA PRO A 414 25.15 5.13 -28.96
C PRO A 414 26.30 6.13 -28.82
N PRO A 415 26.27 7.29 -29.51
CA PRO A 415 27.34 8.28 -29.43
C PRO A 415 27.71 8.56 -27.98
N LYS A 416 29.01 8.69 -27.63
CA LYS A 416 29.45 8.93 -26.23
C LYS A 416 28.70 10.09 -25.57
N ALA A 417 28.30 11.09 -26.35
CA ALA A 417 27.49 12.24 -25.93
C ALA A 417 26.07 11.87 -25.45
N LEU A 418 25.44 10.82 -26.00
CA LEU A 418 24.11 10.34 -25.63
C LEU A 418 24.12 9.49 -24.35
N MET A 419 25.25 8.85 -24.05
CA MET A 419 25.32 7.81 -23.02
C MET A 419 25.19 8.38 -21.59
N LYS A 420 25.78 9.55 -21.30
CA LYS A 420 25.68 10.18 -19.98
C LYS A 420 24.23 10.63 -19.66
N PRO A 421 23.52 11.37 -20.52
CA PRO A 421 22.12 11.72 -20.29
C PRO A 421 21.20 10.49 -20.25
N ALA A 422 21.49 9.45 -21.05
CA ALA A 422 20.73 8.19 -21.03
C ALA A 422 20.91 7.43 -19.70
N GLN A 423 22.13 7.33 -19.19
CA GLN A 423 22.37 6.72 -17.87
C GLN A 423 21.65 7.49 -16.76
N LEU A 424 21.73 8.82 -16.79
CA LEU A 424 21.03 9.68 -15.84
C LEU A 424 19.52 9.47 -15.92
N GLY A 425 18.94 9.46 -17.12
CA GLY A 425 17.51 9.30 -17.28
C GLY A 425 17.02 7.94 -16.80
N ALA A 426 17.80 6.86 -17.01
CA ALA A 426 17.44 5.52 -16.57
C ALA A 426 17.38 5.47 -15.04
N LEU A 427 18.39 6.01 -14.37
CA LEU A 427 18.43 6.11 -12.91
C LEU A 427 17.30 7.00 -12.37
N VAL A 428 17.00 8.13 -13.03
CA VAL A 428 15.87 8.99 -12.65
C VAL A 428 14.53 8.25 -12.74
N LEU A 429 14.35 7.43 -13.78
CA LEU A 429 13.15 6.61 -13.93
C LEU A 429 13.05 5.57 -12.81
N CYS A 430 14.15 4.89 -12.44
CA CYS A 430 14.18 3.97 -11.31
C CYS A 430 13.82 4.66 -9.99
N VAL A 431 14.36 5.87 -9.75
CA VAL A 431 14.08 6.63 -8.52
C VAL A 431 12.61 7.02 -8.46
N LYS A 432 12.07 7.56 -9.55
CA LYS A 432 10.66 7.95 -9.62
C LYS A 432 9.73 6.74 -9.55
N LEU A 433 10.08 5.62 -10.19
CA LEU A 433 9.32 4.36 -10.11
C LEU A 433 9.10 3.91 -8.67
N PHE A 434 10.13 4.03 -7.82
CA PHE A 434 10.04 3.63 -6.43
C PHE A 434 9.40 4.70 -5.54
N TYR A 435 9.96 5.91 -5.48
CA TYR A 435 9.60 6.90 -4.46
C TYR A 435 8.31 7.65 -4.75
N LEU A 436 7.93 7.82 -6.01
CA LEU A 436 6.77 8.61 -6.37
C LEU A 436 5.45 7.96 -5.90
N PRO A 437 5.12 6.70 -6.27
CA PRO A 437 3.92 6.05 -5.76
C PRO A 437 3.96 5.91 -4.23
N TYR A 438 5.15 5.64 -3.68
CA TYR A 438 5.36 5.54 -2.24
C TYR A 438 4.94 6.82 -1.49
N LEU A 439 5.55 7.94 -1.85
CA LEU A 439 5.38 9.20 -1.14
C LEU A 439 3.99 9.79 -1.38
N THR A 440 3.43 9.64 -2.59
CA THR A 440 2.05 10.06 -2.84
C THR A 440 1.08 9.24 -1.98
N THR A 441 1.29 7.93 -1.82
CA THR A 441 0.47 7.13 -0.89
C THR A 441 0.60 7.63 0.54
N TRP A 442 1.83 7.88 0.98
CA TRP A 442 2.11 8.34 2.33
C TRP A 442 1.50 9.71 2.63
N VAL A 443 1.60 10.67 1.71
CA VAL A 443 0.94 11.98 1.86
C VAL A 443 -0.56 11.79 2.06
N ILE A 444 -1.19 10.99 1.22
CA ILE A 444 -2.64 10.79 1.30
C ILE A 444 -3.04 10.10 2.61
N ASN A 445 -2.33 9.04 2.98
CA ASN A 445 -2.56 8.35 4.24
C ASN A 445 -2.35 9.28 5.44
N ASN A 446 -1.31 10.12 5.42
CA ASN A 446 -1.03 11.09 6.46
C ASN A 446 -2.10 12.19 6.53
N ILE A 447 -2.68 12.60 5.40
CA ILE A 447 -3.83 13.53 5.39
C ILE A 447 -5.03 12.90 6.10
N PHE A 448 -5.39 11.65 5.78
CA PHE A 448 -6.49 10.95 6.46
C PHE A 448 -6.20 10.70 7.93
N HIS A 449 -4.98 10.28 8.23
CA HIS A 449 -4.57 10.05 9.60
C HIS A 449 -4.66 11.33 10.42
N GLN A 450 -4.14 12.45 9.89
CA GLN A 450 -4.23 13.75 10.53
C GLN A 450 -5.68 14.18 10.75
N ARG A 451 -6.54 14.06 9.72
CA ARG A 451 -7.96 14.40 9.83
C ARG A 451 -8.65 13.57 10.92
N ASN A 452 -8.44 12.26 10.95
CA ASN A 452 -9.01 11.38 11.98
C ASN A 452 -8.55 11.77 13.39
N LEU A 453 -7.30 12.21 13.55
CA LEU A 453 -6.79 12.73 14.82
C LEU A 453 -7.43 14.07 15.19
N THR A 454 -7.68 14.95 14.21
CA THR A 454 -8.41 16.21 14.42
C THR A 454 -9.84 15.97 14.86
N ASP A 455 -10.56 15.04 14.21
CA ASP A 455 -11.96 14.72 14.54
C ASP A 455 -12.11 14.11 15.95
N ARG A 456 -11.04 13.49 16.48
CA ARG A 456 -11.00 12.86 17.81
C ARG A 456 -10.19 13.67 18.83
N LEU A 457 -9.80 14.89 18.49
CA LEU A 457 -8.94 15.71 19.35
C LEU A 457 -9.71 16.09 20.61
N ASN A 458 -9.30 15.54 21.75
CA ASN A 458 -9.85 15.85 23.06
C ASN A 458 -8.70 16.06 24.05
N LEU A 459 -8.56 17.27 24.57
CA LEU A 459 -7.53 17.62 25.54
C LEU A 459 -8.13 17.60 26.95
N ASN A 460 -7.58 16.76 27.82
CA ASN A 460 -8.02 16.66 29.21
C ASN A 460 -7.01 17.37 30.12
N TRP A 461 -7.30 18.62 30.48
CA TRP A 461 -6.40 19.44 31.29
C TRP A 461 -6.19 18.90 32.72
N ASP A 462 -7.10 18.04 33.20
CA ASP A 462 -6.99 17.40 34.51
C ASP A 462 -6.03 16.19 34.50
N ASP A 463 -5.69 15.66 33.31
CA ASP A 463 -4.72 14.58 33.12
C ASP A 463 -3.64 15.00 32.12
N LEU A 464 -2.55 15.53 32.66
CA LEU A 464 -1.41 16.02 31.89
C LEU A 464 -0.75 14.92 31.05
N HIS A 465 -0.79 13.65 31.50
CA HIS A 465 -0.16 12.55 30.76
C HIS A 465 -0.95 12.22 29.49
N SER A 466 -2.28 12.07 29.58
CA SER A 466 -3.11 11.82 28.40
C SER A 466 -3.11 13.00 27.44
N THR A 467 -3.07 14.23 27.95
CA THR A 467 -2.90 15.43 27.13
C THR A 467 -1.56 15.44 26.40
N ALA A 468 -0.44 15.14 27.08
CA ALA A 468 0.88 15.07 26.46
C ALA A 468 0.96 13.99 25.37
N LEU A 469 0.37 12.81 25.60
CA LEU A 469 0.31 11.74 24.61
C LEU A 469 -0.53 12.12 23.38
N THR A 470 -1.67 12.77 23.60
CA THR A 470 -2.57 13.24 22.54
C THR A 470 -1.86 14.29 21.67
N LEU A 471 -1.21 15.27 22.30
CA LEU A 471 -0.43 16.30 21.59
C LEU A 471 0.77 15.70 20.86
N ASN A 472 1.52 14.79 21.48
CA ASN A 472 2.63 14.09 20.83
C ASN A 472 2.14 13.38 19.56
N THR A 473 1.10 12.57 19.66
CA THR A 473 0.54 11.82 18.53
C THR A 473 0.08 12.76 17.41
N TYR A 474 -0.64 13.83 17.76
CA TYR A 474 -1.15 14.81 16.82
C TYR A 474 -0.02 15.56 16.08
N LEU A 475 1.00 16.01 16.82
CA LEU A 475 2.12 16.77 16.27
C LEU A 475 3.05 15.88 15.43
N LEU A 476 3.35 14.65 15.87
CA LEU A 476 4.14 13.71 15.08
C LEU A 476 3.49 13.40 13.73
N ALA A 477 2.18 13.13 13.73
CA ALA A 477 1.42 12.91 12.49
C ALA A 477 1.50 14.12 11.56
N PHE A 478 1.38 15.34 12.10
CA PHE A 478 1.49 16.57 11.34
C PHE A 478 2.89 16.78 10.76
N PHE A 479 3.94 16.54 11.55
CA PHE A 479 5.33 16.65 11.12
C PHE A 479 5.67 15.68 10.00
N LEU A 480 5.19 14.44 10.09
CA LEU A 480 5.32 13.43 9.02
C LEU A 480 4.54 13.80 7.77
N LEU A 481 3.34 14.37 7.91
CA LEU A 481 2.56 14.88 6.78
C LEU A 481 3.34 15.95 6.01
N VAL A 482 3.91 16.93 6.71
CA VAL A 482 4.70 18.01 6.09
C VAL A 482 5.94 17.43 5.37
N ASP A 483 6.69 16.55 6.04
CA ASP A 483 7.86 15.89 5.45
C ASP A 483 7.51 15.15 4.16
N THR A 484 6.54 14.25 4.23
CA THR A 484 6.13 13.42 3.10
C THR A 484 5.58 14.26 1.95
N ALA A 485 4.89 15.37 2.23
CA ALA A 485 4.38 16.29 1.22
C ALA A 485 5.51 17.01 0.48
N ILE A 486 6.54 17.48 1.20
CA ILE A 486 7.72 18.12 0.62
C ILE A 486 8.47 17.15 -0.31
N PHE A 487 8.72 15.92 0.16
CA PHE A 487 9.40 14.90 -0.65
C PHE A 487 8.55 14.47 -1.85
N ALA A 488 7.25 14.24 -1.68
CA ALA A 488 6.34 13.90 -2.78
C ALA A 488 6.37 14.97 -3.87
N PHE A 489 6.30 16.25 -3.48
CA PHE A 489 6.40 17.37 -4.42
C PHE A 489 7.73 17.35 -5.19
N GLY A 490 8.84 17.10 -4.50
CA GLY A 490 10.17 17.00 -5.10
C GLY A 490 10.24 15.95 -6.22
N TYR A 491 9.57 14.80 -6.07
CA TYR A 491 9.54 13.78 -7.12
C TYR A 491 8.53 14.05 -8.24
N CYS A 492 7.42 14.72 -7.94
CA CYS A 492 6.42 15.10 -8.92
C CYS A 492 6.91 16.16 -9.91
N PHE A 493 7.61 17.20 -9.45
CA PHE A 493 7.89 18.40 -10.26
C PHE A 493 9.39 18.77 -10.33
N GLU A 494 9.86 19.20 -11.51
CA GLU A 494 11.24 19.65 -11.73
C GLU A 494 11.28 20.97 -12.52
N HIS A 495 11.28 22.14 -11.89
CA HIS A 495 11.24 23.41 -12.61
C HIS A 495 12.51 24.24 -12.44
N LYS A 496 13.02 24.86 -13.52
CA LYS A 496 14.26 25.69 -13.52
C LYS A 496 14.22 26.79 -12.45
N LYS A 497 13.09 27.50 -12.33
CA LYS A 497 12.90 28.56 -11.30
C LYS A 497 12.91 28.04 -9.86
N LEU A 498 12.51 26.79 -9.63
CA LEU A 498 12.56 26.18 -8.30
C LEU A 498 13.96 25.63 -7.96
N LYS A 499 14.89 25.68 -8.93
CA LYS A 499 16.26 25.15 -8.82
C LYS A 499 16.30 23.71 -8.29
N ASN A 500 15.32 22.88 -8.69
CA ASN A 500 15.14 21.52 -8.17
C ASN A 500 15.29 20.41 -9.24
N GLN A 501 15.93 20.73 -10.36
CA GLN A 501 16.22 19.77 -11.41
C GLN A 501 17.24 18.74 -10.91
N ILE A 502 17.03 17.47 -11.26
CA ILE A 502 17.96 16.40 -10.90
C ILE A 502 19.25 16.56 -11.71
N ARG A 503 20.36 16.88 -11.05
CA ARG A 503 21.71 17.00 -11.62
C ARG A 503 22.37 15.64 -11.77
N SER A 504 22.26 14.78 -10.76
CA SER A 504 22.76 13.41 -10.78
C SER A 504 21.94 12.49 -9.87
N VAL A 505 22.06 11.19 -10.09
CA VAL A 505 21.49 10.13 -9.25
C VAL A 505 22.63 9.24 -8.76
N GLU A 506 22.53 8.68 -7.56
CA GLU A 506 23.49 7.74 -6.99
C GLU A 506 23.77 6.59 -8.00
N PRO A 507 25.01 6.46 -8.49
CA PRO A 507 25.31 5.48 -9.54
C PRO A 507 25.68 4.08 -9.01
N THR A 508 25.87 3.90 -7.70
CA THR A 508 26.35 2.62 -7.14
C THR A 508 25.24 1.79 -6.52
N ILE A 509 25.30 0.47 -6.74
CA ILE A 509 24.36 -0.49 -6.14
C ILE A 509 24.36 -0.38 -4.60
N LEU A 510 25.53 -0.17 -3.98
CA LEU A 510 25.64 -0.02 -2.52
C LEU A 510 24.81 1.15 -2.00
N GLY A 511 24.90 2.33 -2.63
CA GLY A 511 24.11 3.49 -2.20
C GLY A 511 22.61 3.25 -2.36
N TRP A 512 22.20 2.54 -3.42
CA TRP A 512 20.81 2.12 -3.60
C TRP A 512 20.35 1.14 -2.51
N LEU A 513 21.11 0.07 -2.25
CA LEU A 513 20.75 -0.93 -1.24
C LEU A 513 20.61 -0.31 0.16
N VAL A 514 21.58 0.51 0.57
CA VAL A 514 21.56 1.21 1.86
C VAL A 514 20.35 2.14 1.96
N THR A 515 20.05 2.88 0.89
CA THR A 515 18.91 3.81 0.90
C THR A 515 17.57 3.06 0.91
N LEU A 516 17.43 2.01 0.08
CA LEU A 516 16.22 1.20 0.02
C LEU A 516 15.95 0.44 1.31
N TRP A 517 16.99 0.01 2.02
CA TRP A 517 16.86 -0.59 3.36
C TRP A 517 16.17 0.35 4.36
N CYS A 518 16.19 1.67 4.17
CA CYS A 518 15.42 2.58 5.02
C CYS A 518 13.89 2.56 4.77
N TYR A 519 13.42 1.89 3.70
CA TYR A 519 12.03 1.94 3.25
C TYR A 519 11.41 0.53 3.15
N PRO A 520 10.11 0.38 3.43
CA PRO A 520 9.37 -0.83 3.14
C PRO A 520 9.32 -1.14 1.64
N PRO A 521 9.33 -2.44 1.27
CA PRO A 521 9.24 -3.58 2.19
C PRO A 521 10.62 -4.06 2.70
N PHE A 522 11.71 -3.43 2.27
CA PHE A 522 13.08 -3.82 2.63
C PHE A 522 13.40 -3.62 4.10
N ASN A 523 12.90 -2.55 4.72
CA ASN A 523 13.17 -2.29 6.13
C ASN A 523 12.58 -3.37 7.06
N THR A 524 11.37 -3.87 6.78
CA THR A 524 10.72 -4.93 7.58
C THR A 524 11.52 -6.23 7.51
N PHE A 525 11.92 -6.63 6.30
CA PHE A 525 12.76 -7.80 6.11
C PHE A 525 14.12 -7.63 6.80
N SER A 526 14.83 -6.54 6.52
CA SER A 526 16.22 -6.38 6.94
C SER A 526 16.39 -6.02 8.42
N PHE A 527 15.43 -5.34 9.06
CA PHE A 527 15.50 -5.09 10.51
C PHE A 527 15.16 -6.33 11.35
N SER A 528 14.54 -7.36 10.77
CA SER A 528 14.35 -8.65 11.46
C SER A 528 15.67 -9.29 11.90
N PHE A 529 16.78 -9.04 11.16
CA PHE A 529 18.12 -9.49 11.56
C PHE A 529 18.66 -8.78 12.81
N PHE A 530 18.13 -7.59 13.12
CA PHE A 530 18.53 -6.78 14.26
C PHE A 530 17.57 -6.93 15.44
N ASP A 531 16.49 -7.69 15.31
CA ASP A 531 15.53 -7.98 16.40
C ASP A 531 16.09 -8.98 17.43
N LEU A 532 17.41 -9.08 17.52
CA LEU A 532 18.11 -9.84 18.53
C LEU A 532 17.89 -9.17 19.88
N LYS A 533 17.39 -9.96 20.84
CA LYS A 533 17.34 -9.60 22.26
C LYS A 533 18.77 -9.61 22.84
N LEU A 534 19.58 -8.61 22.46
CA LEU A 534 20.95 -8.44 22.97
C LEU A 534 20.97 -8.10 24.46
N LEU A 535 19.86 -7.56 24.97
CA LEU A 535 19.65 -7.33 26.39
C LEU A 535 18.67 -8.39 26.92
N PRO A 536 18.96 -9.02 28.08
CA PRO A 536 18.02 -9.93 28.74
C PRO A 536 16.62 -9.31 28.90
N GLU A 537 15.55 -10.10 28.90
CA GLU A 537 14.21 -9.59 29.25
C GLU A 537 14.16 -9.00 30.66
N SER A 538 15.05 -9.46 31.54
CA SER A 538 15.32 -8.95 32.88
C SER A 538 16.21 -7.71 32.91
N TRP A 539 16.76 -7.27 31.77
CA TRP A 539 17.49 -6.00 31.72
C TRP A 539 16.50 -4.90 32.07
N PRO A 540 16.71 -4.17 33.18
CA PRO A 540 15.72 -3.24 33.63
C PRO A 540 15.56 -2.14 32.59
N ARG A 541 14.37 -2.06 32.00
CA ARG A 541 14.08 -1.00 31.04
C ARG A 541 14.02 0.29 31.85
N LEU A 542 14.71 1.35 31.43
CA LEU A 542 14.83 2.57 32.26
C LEU A 542 13.46 3.15 32.67
N HIS A 543 12.39 2.92 31.89
CA HIS A 543 11.02 3.27 32.30
C HIS A 543 10.56 2.61 33.61
N GLN A 544 11.11 1.45 33.97
CA GLN A 544 10.78 0.74 35.20
C GLN A 544 11.47 1.37 36.43
N TRP A 545 12.41 2.31 36.22
CA TRP A 545 13.22 2.94 37.26
C TRP A 545 12.65 4.30 37.69
N TYR A 546 11.60 4.77 37.02
CA TYR A 546 10.96 6.04 37.32
C TYR A 546 9.43 5.91 37.19
N PRO A 547 8.64 6.77 37.87
CA PRO A 547 7.17 6.71 37.80
C PRO A 547 6.63 6.96 36.39
N ASP A 548 5.52 6.32 36.00
CA ASP A 548 4.92 6.48 34.66
C ASP A 548 4.60 7.94 34.29
N SER A 549 4.38 8.82 35.28
CA SER A 549 4.20 10.26 35.08
C SER A 549 5.42 10.96 34.48
N TRP A 550 6.62 10.42 34.68
CA TRP A 550 7.87 10.95 34.10
C TRP A 550 8.01 10.65 32.61
N ASN A 551 7.18 9.75 32.04
CA ASN A 551 7.15 9.50 30.59
C ASN A 551 6.77 10.75 29.76
N ILE A 552 6.22 11.79 30.40
CA ILE A 552 5.93 13.08 29.74
C ILE A 552 7.22 13.72 29.19
N ILE A 553 8.33 13.67 29.94
CA ILE A 553 9.60 14.28 29.55
C ILE A 553 10.15 13.68 28.25
N PRO A 554 10.38 12.34 28.14
CA PRO A 554 10.82 11.74 26.89
C PRO A 554 9.82 11.94 25.74
N LEU A 555 8.51 11.97 26.00
CA LEU A 555 7.50 12.29 24.96
C LEU A 555 7.68 13.71 24.40
N VAL A 556 7.88 14.71 25.27
CA VAL A 556 8.13 16.10 24.85
C VAL A 556 9.43 16.18 24.04
N ILE A 557 10.51 15.56 24.52
CA ILE A 557 11.80 15.55 23.81
C ILE A 557 11.67 14.88 22.44
N VAL A 558 10.98 13.74 22.33
CA VAL A 558 10.72 13.07 21.05
C VAL A 558 9.89 13.96 20.13
N THR A 559 8.90 14.68 20.65
CA THR A 559 8.11 15.65 19.86
C THR A 559 8.99 16.75 19.28
N LEU A 560 9.87 17.34 20.10
CA LEU A 560 10.82 18.35 19.65
C LEU A 560 11.81 17.79 18.62
N CYS A 561 12.26 16.55 18.82
CA CYS A 561 13.10 15.84 17.86
C CYS A 561 12.45 15.75 16.47
N TRP A 562 11.17 15.36 16.42
CA TRP A 562 10.41 15.32 15.17
C TRP A 562 10.13 16.73 14.60
N GLY A 563 10.02 17.75 15.44
CA GLY A 563 9.96 19.15 15.01
C GLY A 563 11.24 19.59 14.27
N VAL A 564 12.41 19.22 14.79
CA VAL A 564 13.70 19.46 14.12
C VAL A 564 13.84 18.63 12.84
N PHE A 565 13.33 17.39 12.82
CA PHE A 565 13.28 16.57 11.62
C PHE A 565 12.47 17.26 10.51
N MET A 566 11.28 17.75 10.84
CA MET A 566 10.43 18.52 9.91
C MET A 566 11.10 19.82 9.46
N TRP A 567 11.78 20.54 10.37
CA TRP A 567 12.55 21.74 10.02
C TRP A 567 13.65 21.46 8.99
N ALA A 568 14.32 20.30 9.09
CA ALA A 568 15.30 19.87 8.09
C ALA A 568 14.65 19.64 6.72
N SER A 569 13.46 19.04 6.67
CA SER A 569 12.72 18.84 5.42
C SER A 569 12.23 20.17 4.81
N ILE A 570 11.73 21.10 5.64
CA ILE A 570 11.38 22.46 5.20
C ILE A 570 12.60 23.18 4.64
N ALA A 571 13.77 23.08 5.27
CA ALA A 571 14.98 23.70 4.78
C ALA A 571 15.47 23.13 3.44
N LEU A 572 15.26 21.82 3.19
CA LEU A 572 15.50 21.23 1.86
C LEU A 572 14.52 21.77 0.81
N GLY A 573 13.27 21.98 1.20
CA GLY A 573 12.20 22.50 0.33
C GLY A 573 12.09 21.71 -0.96
N PHE A 574 12.07 22.39 -2.10
CA PHE A 574 11.90 21.76 -3.42
C PHE A 574 13.05 20.83 -3.84
N LYS A 575 14.21 20.91 -3.16
CA LYS A 575 15.37 20.05 -3.42
C LYS A 575 15.31 18.72 -2.65
N ALA A 576 14.36 18.55 -1.74
CA ALA A 576 14.19 17.33 -0.97
C ALA A 576 14.02 16.11 -1.89
N SER A 577 14.93 15.15 -1.75
CA SER A 577 14.92 13.90 -2.51
C SER A 577 15.91 12.91 -1.92
N ASN A 578 15.66 11.62 -2.15
CA ASN A 578 16.56 10.51 -1.86
C ASN A 578 17.30 10.13 -3.15
N LEU A 579 18.53 9.64 -3.02
CA LEU A 579 19.38 9.17 -4.13
C LEU A 579 19.69 10.21 -5.23
N THR A 580 19.23 11.46 -5.13
CA THR A 580 19.43 12.46 -6.17
C THR A 580 20.12 13.72 -5.65
N ASN A 581 21.02 14.27 -6.45
CA ASN A 581 21.56 15.61 -6.23
C ASN A 581 20.71 16.63 -7.02
N ARG A 582 20.07 17.55 -6.29
CA ARG A 582 19.26 18.67 -6.83
C ARG A 582 19.84 20.04 -6.48
N GLY A 583 21.08 20.07 -6.00
CA GLY A 583 21.77 21.24 -5.48
C GLY A 583 21.88 21.21 -3.96
N ILE A 584 22.90 21.89 -3.44
CA ILE A 584 23.27 21.82 -2.03
C ILE A 584 22.46 22.84 -1.20
N VAL A 585 22.18 22.50 0.05
CA VAL A 585 21.48 23.34 1.03
C VAL A 585 22.38 23.46 2.26
N SER A 586 22.64 24.70 2.68
CA SER A 586 23.55 25.02 3.79
C SER A 586 22.92 25.99 4.82
N HIS A 587 21.59 26.11 4.83
CA HIS A 587 20.84 26.97 5.74
C HIS A 587 19.85 26.16 6.58
N GLY A 588 19.18 26.80 7.53
CA GLY A 588 18.31 26.10 8.49
C GLY A 588 19.16 25.21 9.41
N PRO A 589 18.74 23.96 9.71
CA PRO A 589 19.51 23.09 10.58
C PRO A 589 20.82 22.61 9.94
N TYR A 590 20.93 22.64 8.60
CA TYR A 590 22.14 22.28 7.86
C TYR A 590 23.33 23.21 8.11
N LYS A 591 23.14 24.37 8.74
CA LYS A 591 24.28 25.22 9.14
C LYS A 591 25.04 24.68 10.36
N TYR A 592 24.43 23.77 11.13
CA TYR A 592 25.00 23.23 12.37
C TYR A 592 25.66 21.86 12.16
N CYS A 593 25.03 20.98 11.38
CA CYS A 593 25.58 19.69 10.99
C CYS A 593 25.06 19.28 9.60
N ARG A 594 25.76 18.34 8.94
CA ARG A 594 25.42 17.93 7.57
C ARG A 594 24.17 17.05 7.48
N HIS A 595 23.85 16.29 8.52
CA HIS A 595 22.72 15.34 8.55
C HIS A 595 21.81 15.51 9.77
N PRO A 596 21.14 16.68 9.92
CA PRO A 596 20.31 16.96 11.10
C PRO A 596 19.10 16.01 11.22
N ALA A 597 18.44 15.70 10.10
CA ALA A 597 17.31 14.78 10.06
C ALA A 597 17.69 13.36 10.51
N TYR A 598 18.86 12.86 10.09
CA TYR A 598 19.32 11.52 10.47
C TYR A 598 19.72 11.47 11.95
N THR A 599 20.42 12.52 12.42
CA THR A 599 20.83 12.65 13.81
C THR A 599 19.63 12.60 14.75
N ILE A 600 18.63 13.44 14.49
CA ILE A 600 17.50 13.57 15.41
C ILE A 600 16.58 12.36 15.37
N LYS A 601 16.52 11.65 14.24
CA LYS A 601 15.77 10.40 14.09
C LYS A 601 16.40 9.24 14.86
N VAL A 602 17.73 9.14 14.84
CA VAL A 602 18.43 8.15 15.67
C VAL A 602 18.26 8.50 17.15
N ILE A 603 18.41 9.77 17.54
CA ILE A 603 18.20 10.22 18.93
C ILE A 603 16.77 9.91 19.39
N SER A 604 15.75 10.19 18.57
CA SER A 604 14.37 9.91 18.95
C SER A 604 14.13 8.42 19.18
N TRP A 605 14.67 7.55 18.31
CA TRP A 605 14.56 6.10 18.51
C TRP A 605 15.34 5.58 19.70
N MET A 606 16.51 6.17 20.01
CA MET A 606 17.25 5.82 21.22
C MET A 606 16.44 6.17 22.48
N ILE A 607 15.80 7.34 22.51
CA ILE A 607 14.91 7.73 23.61
C ILE A 607 13.71 6.80 23.71
N GLU A 608 13.06 6.50 22.58
CA GLU A 608 11.92 5.58 22.54
C GLU A 608 12.28 4.15 22.96
N GLY A 609 13.46 3.67 22.57
CA GLY A 609 13.93 2.34 22.94
C GLY A 609 14.37 2.27 24.41
N LEU A 610 15.26 3.16 24.82
CA LEU A 610 15.89 3.13 26.14
C LEU A 610 14.96 3.64 27.24
N LEU A 611 14.32 4.80 27.02
CA LEU A 611 13.48 5.45 28.04
C LEU A 611 12.04 4.97 27.96
N LEU A 612 11.46 4.70 26.78
CA LEU A 612 10.06 4.24 26.68
C LEU A 612 9.92 2.71 26.49
N GLY A 613 11.03 1.98 26.39
CA GLY A 613 11.01 0.52 26.27
C GLY A 613 10.40 -0.03 24.97
N LYS A 614 10.33 0.77 23.89
CA LYS A 614 9.68 0.36 22.62
C LYS A 614 10.52 -0.61 21.78
N TYR A 615 11.85 -0.57 21.89
CA TYR A 615 12.79 -1.27 21.00
C TYR A 615 13.90 -1.97 21.78
N PHE A 616 14.34 -3.14 21.30
CA PHE A 616 15.48 -3.86 21.84
C PHE A 616 16.82 -3.26 21.38
N GLY A 617 17.90 -3.50 22.14
CA GLY A 617 19.22 -2.94 21.87
C GLY A 617 19.80 -3.29 20.50
N GLY A 618 19.55 -4.49 19.98
CA GLY A 618 19.97 -4.89 18.63
C GLY A 618 19.35 -4.02 17.55
N LEU A 619 18.07 -3.69 17.69
CA LEU A 619 17.33 -2.86 16.76
C LEU A 619 17.81 -1.41 16.79
N LEU A 620 18.12 -0.89 17.99
CA LEU A 620 18.72 0.44 18.15
C LEU A 620 20.09 0.54 17.47
N PHE A 621 20.93 -0.48 17.60
CA PHE A 621 22.19 -0.56 16.85
C PHE A 621 21.95 -0.60 15.34
N GLY A 622 20.98 -1.39 14.88
CA GLY A 622 20.57 -1.43 13.48
C GLY A 622 20.16 -0.06 12.94
N PHE A 623 19.38 0.71 13.71
CA PHE A 623 19.00 2.08 13.36
C PHE A 623 20.20 3.04 13.29
N ALA A 624 21.12 2.98 14.24
CA ALA A 624 22.32 3.82 14.20
C ALA A 624 23.20 3.47 12.99
N LEU A 625 23.43 2.17 12.76
CA LEU A 625 24.25 1.66 11.66
C LEU A 625 23.69 2.09 10.30
N ILE A 626 22.39 1.91 10.06
CA ILE A 626 21.81 2.21 8.75
C ILE A 626 21.89 3.70 8.41
N TYR A 627 21.64 4.60 9.37
CA TYR A 627 21.72 6.04 9.12
C TYR A 627 23.16 6.54 9.03
N PHE A 628 24.11 5.87 9.70
CA PHE A 628 25.53 6.09 9.46
C PHE A 628 25.93 5.72 8.02
N LEU A 629 25.58 4.51 7.57
CA LEU A 629 25.85 4.06 6.21
C LEU A 629 25.17 4.96 5.18
N ARG A 630 23.92 5.35 5.43
CA ARG A 630 23.16 6.24 4.54
C ARG A 630 23.87 7.58 4.39
N ALA A 631 24.22 8.24 5.50
CA ALA A 631 24.97 9.49 5.45
C ALA A 631 26.26 9.31 4.66
N TRP A 632 27.05 8.27 4.93
CA TRP A 632 28.31 8.02 4.23
C TRP A 632 28.13 7.84 2.71
N THR A 633 27.17 7.02 2.28
CA THR A 633 26.90 6.82 0.85
C THR A 633 26.42 8.09 0.18
N GLU A 634 25.59 8.88 0.86
CA GLU A 634 25.08 10.16 0.37
C GLU A 634 26.19 11.22 0.27
N GLU A 635 27.05 11.39 1.28
CA GLU A 635 28.18 12.32 1.22
C GLU A 635 29.15 11.95 0.09
N ARG A 636 29.38 10.65 -0.15
CA ARG A 636 30.23 10.17 -1.25
C ARG A 636 29.64 10.52 -2.62
N HIS A 637 28.32 10.43 -2.78
CA HIS A 637 27.64 10.88 -4.00
C HIS A 637 27.73 12.39 -4.16
N LEU A 638 27.37 13.13 -3.12
CA LEU A 638 27.32 14.59 -3.14
C LEU A 638 28.71 15.22 -3.29
N SER A 639 29.78 14.57 -2.81
CA SER A 639 31.17 15.03 -2.98
C SER A 639 31.66 15.06 -4.43
N ARG A 640 30.86 14.59 -5.40
CA ARG A 640 31.11 14.84 -6.83
C ARG A 640 30.71 16.25 -7.27
N ASP A 641 29.93 16.96 -6.45
CA ASP A 641 29.52 18.36 -6.67
C ASP A 641 30.50 19.29 -5.93
N PRO A 642 31.19 20.21 -6.63
CA PRO A 642 32.08 21.19 -5.98
C PRO A 642 31.39 22.02 -4.89
N GLU A 643 30.10 22.34 -5.05
CA GLU A 643 29.34 23.09 -4.03
C GLU A 643 29.28 22.31 -2.70
N TYR A 644 29.24 20.97 -2.76
CA TYR A 644 29.17 20.14 -1.56
C TYR A 644 30.53 20.04 -0.86
N ILE A 645 31.62 20.01 -1.61
CA ILE A 645 32.98 20.02 -1.04
C ILE A 645 33.20 21.31 -0.24
N GLU A 646 32.79 22.45 -0.78
CA GLU A 646 32.87 23.73 -0.09
C GLU A 646 31.96 23.79 1.15
N TYR A 647 30.75 23.24 1.05
CA TYR A 647 29.86 23.10 2.20
C TYR A 647 30.47 22.21 3.30
N LYS A 648 31.10 21.10 2.92
CA LYS A 648 31.76 20.17 3.86
C LYS A 648 32.89 20.82 4.64
N LYS A 649 33.61 21.77 4.03
CA LYS A 649 34.64 22.59 4.71
C LYS A 649 34.01 23.56 5.72
N LYS A 650 32.87 24.19 5.37
CA LYS A 650 32.17 25.15 6.24
C LYS A 650 31.49 24.49 7.43
N VAL A 651 30.94 23.29 7.24
CA VAL A 651 30.26 22.52 8.27
C VAL A 651 30.98 21.19 8.43
N PRO A 652 32.02 21.11 9.30
CA PRO A 652 32.83 19.91 9.45
C PRO A 652 32.06 18.77 10.14
N HIS A 653 31.05 19.10 10.94
CA HIS A 653 30.26 18.17 11.74
C HIS A 653 29.28 17.36 10.89
N ARG A 654 29.41 16.03 10.93
CA ARG A 654 28.49 15.13 10.18
C ARG A 654 27.11 15.05 10.85
N PHE A 655 27.08 14.71 12.14
CA PHE A 655 25.86 14.45 12.89
C PHE A 655 25.67 15.41 14.06
N ILE A 656 26.64 15.45 14.98
CA ILE A 656 26.56 16.23 16.22
C ILE A 656 27.51 17.44 16.10
N PRO A 657 27.03 18.68 16.29
CA PRO A 657 27.90 19.86 16.33
C PRO A 657 29.01 19.69 17.37
N GLY A 658 30.26 19.99 16.99
CA GLY A 658 31.43 19.79 17.85
C GLY A 658 32.05 18.38 17.82
N VAL A 659 31.40 17.40 17.19
CA VAL A 659 31.93 16.02 17.03
C VAL A 659 32.33 15.78 15.57
N PHE A 660 33.51 15.22 15.34
CA PHE A 660 34.14 15.08 14.01
C PHE A 660 33.87 13.73 13.35
#